data_AF-A0A8T1UXF2-F1
#
_entry.id   AF-A0A8T1UXF2-F1
#
_cell.length_a   1.000
_cell.length_b   1.000
_cell.length_c   1.000
_cell.angle_alpha   90.00
_cell.angle_beta   90.00
_cell.angle_gamma   90.00
#
_symmetry.space_group_name_H-M   'P 1'
#
loop_
_entity.id
_entity.type
_entity.pdbx_description
1 polymer ?
#
loop_
_entity_poly.entity_id
_entity_poly.type
_entity_poly.pdbx_seq_one_letter_code
_entity_poly.pdbx_strand_id
1 'polypeptide(L)'
;MASSLWVLCSCVCVAIVAALSPGFNDPMPYYTLPLLEILHPQNDMMVADTELQVEIEVRSELLSSGLRRSRVCILMQAAYVPPDVVLDSGAGDVDESCFDQSLNYTTFHVAGLVPGLSYSLTVGLENDGNMVALSTRTFSVGSILLPGVDDRLSVADALEAGAELHKAQDRVTASGIYRYVLAIFPNHGPAQHLLGLALYQDGELRQALPLLYRAVKSNESEENFHNSLGICLKSLGRVDEAIKHYRRALELNPMQVQAAVNLGDAMQSKGQWEEAFKEYSKVANAPMSLLYSQLETGKAENVAKDATGRLCELIRVTDGWYHADRCLNEALERWPDESVFHNDRGNLLANAGQFETALNEYQRSSDLGLLAGTLNLAETLEALGETQKSIDLYDQVLGSEIFDRFHPRTRIKVMKATVLPRVLPSTQKEIDACRGRFGREVEALLHNLDSLDTTEMDPNRVPLSTGITLTAHNRNNRELKAAVGHLYWQLLHQRQIMHEDYVASYGIIPLPYTQQIEDIKRPEIGPRRLRIGFVSRYIFNSAVGLYMSELIPKFNRDKYEIIVFAIGQSKSMKMVKEIEAITETIVALPKDVRIAREEIRACKVDVLIYPELGMDKTTYFVSLARLAPVQAVWWGNADTSGVPTMDYYLTSEHEHSTVNSHYSEAVYEFKGMGIYHKLPALPKRTINRDQVRKAIEERFDISPDFHFYLAIESIIHIHPDFDAAVVNLFEEDKKARLFLLSTSSRKIWKSQLQARMESAGVDPDRLHFLTDVDQKQESMLMRAADAVVASLHLTRPRASLQAFAAGVPVVTFPNELWASRITYGFYQQMGINDLIATTLDEYVALAVKLATDTSFHKKMVQLIKRNRSKLSEDEEAVREWETFFDFAADQIFPSGELEPFIPKSESDWGSPEQLKEIQIDWSEVKGLEEWNRAEGWNPRADDEE
;
A
#
# COMPACT_ATOMS: atom_id res chain seq x y z
N MET A 1 -1.42 -44.40 -38.19
CA MET A 1 -1.35 -45.67 -37.45
C MET A 1 -1.61 -45.31 -35.98
N ALA A 2 -2.86 -45.18 -35.54
CA ALA A 2 -3.77 -46.25 -35.08
C ALA A 2 -3.12 -47.06 -33.94
N SER A 3 -3.66 -47.25 -32.74
CA SER A 3 -4.90 -46.87 -32.03
C SER A 3 -4.87 -47.70 -30.71
N SER A 4 -5.04 -47.09 -29.53
CA SER A 4 -6.23 -47.22 -28.65
C SER A 4 -6.38 -48.51 -27.83
N LEU A 5 -6.53 -48.32 -26.50
CA LEU A 5 -7.39 -49.00 -25.50
C LEU A 5 -7.47 -50.54 -25.42
N TRP A 6 -7.58 -51.11 -24.21
CA TRP A 6 -8.84 -51.70 -23.70
C TRP A 6 -8.72 -52.13 -22.22
N VAL A 7 -9.79 -51.78 -21.50
CA VAL A 7 -10.22 -52.19 -20.16
C VAL A 7 -11.00 -53.51 -20.26
N LEU A 8 -11.01 -54.35 -19.21
CA LEU A 8 -12.07 -55.27 -18.72
C LEU A 8 -11.40 -56.24 -17.72
N CYS A 9 -11.70 -56.28 -16.42
CA CYS A 9 -12.97 -56.51 -15.72
C CYS A 9 -13.70 -57.78 -16.18
N SER A 10 -13.59 -58.85 -15.40
CA SER A 10 -14.64 -59.88 -15.32
C SER A 10 -14.58 -60.56 -13.96
N CYS A 11 -15.57 -60.20 -13.17
CA CYS A 11 -16.02 -60.81 -11.93
C CYS A 11 -17.10 -61.86 -12.28
N VAL A 12 -17.32 -62.83 -11.38
CA VAL A 12 -18.63 -63.46 -11.05
C VAL A 12 -18.93 -64.91 -11.53
N CYS A 13 -19.32 -65.70 -10.51
CA CYS A 13 -20.22 -66.87 -10.42
C CYS A 13 -19.65 -68.28 -10.68
N VAL A 14 -19.68 -69.27 -9.75
CA VAL A 14 -20.66 -69.83 -8.78
C VAL A 14 -21.03 -71.28 -9.20
N ALA A 15 -20.47 -72.23 -8.45
CA ALA A 15 -21.06 -73.40 -7.77
C ALA A 15 -21.87 -74.54 -8.48
N ILE A 16 -21.61 -75.74 -7.93
CA ILE A 16 -22.44 -76.98 -7.72
C ILE A 16 -22.47 -78.06 -8.83
N VAL A 17 -21.88 -79.25 -8.56
CA VAL A 17 -22.52 -80.54 -8.19
C VAL A 17 -21.46 -81.67 -8.09
N ALA A 18 -21.53 -82.44 -7.01
CA ALA A 18 -20.67 -83.54 -6.60
C ALA A 18 -21.05 -84.91 -7.21
N ALA A 19 -20.10 -85.87 -7.24
CA ALA A 19 -20.30 -87.26 -6.78
C ALA A 19 -19.02 -88.12 -6.99
N LEU A 20 -18.44 -88.62 -5.89
CA LEU A 20 -18.28 -90.05 -5.56
C LEU A 20 -17.44 -90.15 -4.26
N SER A 21 -18.08 -90.61 -3.19
CA SER A 21 -17.52 -90.91 -1.86
C SER A 21 -17.24 -92.44 -1.74
N PRO A 22 -16.52 -92.96 -0.70
CA PRO A 22 -16.96 -92.93 0.71
C PRO A 22 -15.79 -92.71 1.70
N GLY A 23 -15.95 -92.21 2.92
CA GLY A 23 -17.12 -91.80 3.67
C GLY A 23 -16.64 -91.30 5.04
N PHE A 24 -17.26 -90.25 5.55
CA PHE A 24 -17.37 -89.92 6.97
C PHE A 24 -18.47 -88.85 7.06
N ASN A 25 -19.59 -89.20 7.69
CA ASN A 25 -20.70 -88.28 7.94
C ASN A 25 -20.43 -87.55 9.26
N ASP A 26 -20.14 -86.25 9.16
CA ASP A 26 -20.75 -85.22 10.01
C ASP A 26 -20.54 -83.83 9.37
N PRO A 27 -21.58 -82.99 9.20
CA PRO A 27 -21.44 -81.67 8.61
C PRO A 27 -20.92 -80.66 9.65
N MET A 28 -19.70 -80.15 9.48
CA MET A 28 -19.23 -78.98 10.25
C MET A 28 -20.07 -77.75 9.90
N PRO A 29 -20.49 -76.92 10.87
CA PRO A 29 -21.07 -75.62 10.60
C PRO A 29 -20.04 -74.72 9.92
N TYR A 30 -20.45 -73.98 8.88
CA TYR A 30 -19.67 -72.91 8.30
C TYR A 30 -19.48 -71.77 9.33
N TYR A 31 -18.40 -71.82 10.10
CA TYR A 31 -17.90 -70.66 10.81
C TYR A 31 -17.08 -69.81 9.83
N THR A 32 -17.69 -68.76 9.28
CA THR A 32 -17.00 -67.81 8.38
C THR A 32 -16.08 -66.83 9.11
N LEU A 33 -15.86 -67.02 10.41
CA LEU A 33 -15.14 -66.10 11.28
C LEU A 33 -14.10 -66.88 12.11
N PRO A 34 -12.82 -66.46 12.10
CA PRO A 34 -11.77 -67.15 12.85
C PRO A 34 -11.95 -66.97 14.36
N LEU A 35 -11.50 -67.98 15.12
CA LEU A 35 -11.54 -68.00 16.58
C LEU A 35 -10.63 -66.93 17.22
N LEU A 36 -9.54 -66.59 16.54
CA LEU A 36 -8.55 -65.59 16.91
C LEU A 36 -8.23 -64.75 15.68
N GLU A 37 -8.32 -63.42 15.80
CA GLU A 37 -8.07 -62.50 14.71
C GLU A 37 -7.18 -61.34 15.17
N ILE A 38 -6.10 -61.06 14.42
CA ILE A 38 -5.39 -59.78 14.53
C ILE A 38 -6.15 -58.77 13.67
N LEU A 39 -6.75 -57.78 14.33
CA LEU A 39 -7.49 -56.69 13.72
C LEU A 39 -6.55 -55.56 13.27
N HIS A 40 -5.49 -55.30 14.05
CA HIS A 40 -4.44 -54.34 13.72
C HIS A 40 -3.08 -54.89 14.18
N PRO A 41 -2.02 -54.83 13.35
CA PRO A 41 -1.96 -54.29 11.99
C PRO A 41 -2.60 -55.21 10.94
N GLN A 42 -2.96 -54.66 9.80
CA GLN A 42 -3.40 -55.45 8.64
C GLN A 42 -2.20 -56.03 7.89
N ASN A 43 -2.42 -57.08 7.10
CA ASN A 43 -1.36 -57.63 6.25
C ASN A 43 -0.86 -56.57 5.26
N ASP A 44 0.46 -56.50 5.15
CA ASP A 44 1.22 -55.58 4.31
C ASP A 44 0.96 -54.10 4.63
N MET A 45 0.45 -53.82 5.83
CA MET A 45 0.30 -52.46 6.32
C MET A 45 1.68 -51.81 6.46
N MET A 46 1.80 -50.56 6.00
CA MET A 46 2.95 -49.72 6.27
C MET A 46 2.61 -48.74 7.39
N VAL A 47 3.30 -48.87 8.53
CA VAL A 47 3.12 -47.97 9.68
C VAL A 47 4.09 -46.80 9.56
N ALA A 48 3.62 -45.58 9.82
CA ALA A 48 4.48 -44.38 9.76
C ALA A 48 5.31 -44.21 11.04
N ASP A 49 4.80 -44.72 12.16
CA ASP A 49 5.40 -44.58 13.49
C ASP A 49 6.30 -45.76 13.84
N THR A 50 7.25 -45.51 14.73
CA THR A 50 8.10 -46.53 15.36
C THR A 50 7.40 -47.23 16.53
N GLU A 51 6.10 -46.99 16.68
CA GLU A 51 5.21 -47.59 17.66
C GLU A 51 3.98 -48.15 16.96
N LEU A 52 3.41 -49.22 17.51
CA LEU A 52 2.25 -49.89 16.96
C LEU A 52 1.35 -50.41 18.08
N GLN A 53 0.06 -50.08 18.00
CA GLN A 53 -0.95 -50.73 18.80
C GLN A 53 -1.39 -52.03 18.11
N VAL A 54 -1.22 -53.18 18.74
CA VAL A 54 -1.71 -54.44 18.22
C VAL A 54 -3.08 -54.70 18.81
N GLU A 55 -4.07 -54.93 17.96
CA GLU A 55 -5.45 -55.19 18.36
C GLU A 55 -5.83 -56.62 17.99
N ILE A 56 -6.26 -57.39 19.00
CA ILE A 56 -6.58 -58.81 18.86
C ILE A 56 -8.00 -59.06 19.37
N GLU A 57 -8.75 -59.85 18.61
CA GLU A 57 -10.07 -60.33 18.98
C GLU A 57 -10.05 -61.86 19.16
N VAL A 58 -10.59 -62.32 20.30
CA VAL A 58 -10.79 -63.72 20.63
C VAL A 58 -12.29 -63.98 20.75
N ARG A 59 -12.86 -64.74 19.81
CA ARG A 59 -14.31 -65.00 19.75
C ARG A 59 -14.66 -66.29 20.51
N SER A 60 -14.58 -66.21 21.84
CA SER A 60 -14.76 -67.35 22.75
C SER A 60 -16.12 -68.05 22.64
N GLU A 61 -17.15 -67.35 22.15
CA GLU A 61 -18.48 -67.91 21.83
C GLU A 61 -18.50 -69.01 20.75
N LEU A 62 -17.44 -69.13 19.95
CA LEU A 62 -17.33 -70.15 18.90
C LEU A 62 -16.94 -71.53 19.45
N LEU A 63 -16.65 -71.66 20.75
CA LEU A 63 -16.21 -72.91 21.39
C LEU A 63 -17.30 -73.49 22.32
N SER A 64 -17.83 -74.67 21.97
CA SER A 64 -18.90 -75.35 22.72
C SER A 64 -18.50 -75.87 24.11
N SER A 65 -17.20 -75.97 24.43
CA SER A 65 -16.68 -76.51 25.69
C SER A 65 -16.16 -75.45 26.69
N GLY A 66 -16.11 -74.17 26.31
CA GLY A 66 -15.51 -73.08 27.09
C GLY A 66 -13.98 -73.18 27.24
N LEU A 67 -13.31 -72.04 27.37
CA LEU A 67 -11.87 -71.94 27.66
C LEU A 67 -11.67 -71.93 29.18
N ARG A 68 -10.91 -72.87 29.74
CA ARG A 68 -10.75 -73.03 31.21
C ARG A 68 -9.40 -72.52 31.73
N ARG A 69 -8.37 -72.41 30.87
CA ARG A 69 -7.05 -71.78 31.11
C ARG A 69 -6.43 -71.31 29.79
N SER A 70 -7.02 -70.29 29.17
CA SER A 70 -6.55 -69.73 27.91
C SER A 70 -5.47 -68.66 28.11
N ARG A 71 -4.43 -68.67 27.28
CA ARG A 71 -3.42 -67.61 27.17
C ARG A 71 -3.30 -67.13 25.74
N VAL A 72 -3.06 -65.83 25.56
CA VAL A 72 -2.68 -65.24 24.28
C VAL A 72 -1.18 -65.02 24.29
N CYS A 73 -0.46 -65.71 23.41
CA CYS A 73 0.98 -65.58 23.23
C CYS A 73 1.28 -64.77 21.98
N ILE A 74 2.15 -63.78 22.10
CA ILE A 74 2.57 -62.91 21.00
C ILE A 74 4.04 -63.13 20.74
N LEU A 75 4.36 -63.35 19.47
CA LEU A 75 5.72 -63.41 18.94
C LEU A 75 5.83 -62.43 17.78
N MET A 76 6.81 -61.53 17.83
CA MET A 76 7.09 -60.59 16.75
C MET A 76 8.55 -60.73 16.33
N GLN A 77 8.77 -60.95 15.04
CA GLN A 77 10.11 -61.18 14.50
C GLN A 77 10.34 -60.39 13.22
N ALA A 78 11.60 -60.07 12.92
CA ALA A 78 11.96 -59.48 11.65
C ALA A 78 11.66 -60.43 10.48
N ALA A 79 10.72 -60.06 9.61
CA ALA A 79 10.34 -60.81 8.42
C ALA A 79 11.24 -60.48 7.22
N TYR A 80 11.66 -59.23 7.11
CA TYR A 80 12.61 -58.76 6.10
C TYR A 80 13.45 -57.62 6.65
N VAL A 81 14.76 -57.74 6.48
CA VAL A 81 15.76 -56.73 6.86
C VAL A 81 16.41 -56.23 5.56
N PRO A 82 16.20 -54.96 5.17
CA PRO A 82 16.87 -54.39 4.02
C PRO A 82 18.40 -54.43 4.16
N PRO A 83 19.17 -54.52 3.05
CA PRO A 83 20.64 -54.60 3.10
C PRO A 83 21.31 -53.38 3.75
N ASP A 84 20.61 -52.26 3.76
CA ASP A 84 21.01 -50.94 4.27
C ASP A 84 20.56 -50.71 5.73
N VAL A 85 20.08 -51.74 6.42
CA VAL A 85 19.71 -51.68 7.85
C VAL A 85 20.70 -52.52 8.66
N VAL A 86 21.35 -51.89 9.65
CA VAL A 86 22.21 -52.57 10.64
C VAL A 86 21.43 -52.79 11.93
N LEU A 87 21.26 -54.05 12.34
CA LEU A 87 20.61 -54.41 13.60
C LEU A 87 21.66 -54.76 14.66
N ASP A 88 21.58 -54.13 15.83
CA ASP A 88 22.30 -54.60 17.01
C ASP A 88 21.76 -55.98 17.43
N SER A 89 22.63 -56.86 17.96
CA SER A 89 22.24 -58.23 18.29
C SER A 89 21.09 -58.27 19.30
N GLY A 90 19.88 -58.62 18.83
CA GLY A 90 18.64 -58.68 19.61
C GLY A 90 17.67 -57.51 19.35
N ALA A 91 18.04 -56.50 18.55
CA ALA A 91 17.15 -55.42 18.15
C ALA A 91 16.24 -55.89 17.01
N GLY A 92 14.93 -56.00 17.28
CA GLY A 92 13.91 -56.33 16.26
C GLY A 92 13.11 -57.60 16.52
N ASP A 93 13.47 -58.41 17.51
CA ASP A 93 12.65 -59.55 17.94
C ASP A 93 12.03 -59.24 19.31
N VAL A 94 10.72 -59.45 19.45
CA VAL A 94 10.05 -59.47 20.75
C VAL A 94 10.00 -60.92 21.21
N ASP A 95 10.64 -61.21 22.35
CA ASP A 95 10.57 -62.52 23.01
C ASP A 95 9.11 -62.93 23.24
N GLU A 96 8.80 -64.21 23.01
CA GLU A 96 7.45 -64.76 23.14
C GLU A 96 6.84 -64.40 24.49
N SER A 97 5.78 -63.58 24.44
CA SER A 97 5.12 -63.04 25.63
C SER A 97 3.69 -63.57 25.71
N CYS A 98 3.39 -64.34 26.75
CA CYS A 98 2.08 -64.96 26.98
C CYS A 98 1.31 -64.28 28.10
N PHE A 99 0.02 -64.01 27.87
CA PHE A 99 -0.87 -63.32 28.80
C PHE A 99 -2.13 -64.13 29.04
N ASP A 100 -2.66 -64.14 30.27
CA ASP A 100 -3.92 -64.80 30.58
C ASP A 100 -5.09 -64.14 29.83
N GLN A 101 -5.84 -64.94 29.07
CA GLN A 101 -6.93 -64.46 28.24
C GLN A 101 -8.17 -64.21 29.11
N SER A 102 -8.42 -62.94 29.45
CA SER A 102 -9.53 -62.51 30.30
C SER A 102 -10.62 -61.72 29.58
N LEU A 103 -10.33 -61.20 28.38
CA LEU A 103 -11.24 -60.38 27.57
C LEU A 103 -11.35 -60.94 26.14
N ASN A 104 -12.48 -60.71 25.47
CA ASN A 104 -12.66 -61.04 24.05
C ASN A 104 -11.90 -60.08 23.12
N TYR A 105 -11.44 -58.93 23.63
CA TYR A 105 -10.66 -57.94 22.90
C TYR A 105 -9.45 -57.55 23.73
N THR A 106 -8.27 -57.51 23.13
CA THR A 106 -7.03 -57.12 23.84
C THR A 106 -6.14 -56.27 22.96
N THR A 107 -5.62 -55.20 23.54
CA THR A 107 -4.72 -54.24 22.88
C THR A 107 -3.34 -54.31 23.51
N PHE A 108 -2.30 -54.35 22.68
CA PHE A 108 -0.91 -54.33 23.10
C PHE A 108 -0.22 -53.13 22.48
N HIS A 109 0.74 -52.53 23.19
CA HIS A 109 1.53 -51.44 22.65
C HIS A 109 2.95 -51.94 22.43
N VAL A 110 3.42 -51.83 21.19
CA VAL A 110 4.76 -52.21 20.76
C VAL A 110 5.50 -50.92 20.43
N ALA A 111 6.65 -50.70 21.07
CA ALA A 111 7.51 -49.54 20.83
C ALA A 111 8.90 -49.99 20.39
N GLY A 112 9.67 -49.06 19.81
CA GLY A 112 11.05 -49.33 19.37
C GLY A 112 11.13 -50.12 18.06
N LEU A 113 10.13 -49.99 17.18
CA LEU A 113 10.21 -50.58 15.85
C LEU A 113 11.24 -49.84 15.00
N VAL A 114 12.01 -50.59 14.21
CA VAL A 114 13.13 -50.04 13.44
C VAL A 114 12.63 -49.59 12.05
N PRO A 115 12.88 -48.32 11.64
CA PRO A 115 12.48 -47.81 10.32
C PRO A 115 13.02 -48.66 9.18
N GLY A 116 12.14 -49.03 8.24
CA GLY A 116 12.49 -49.81 7.04
C GLY A 116 12.44 -51.32 7.21
N LEU A 117 12.27 -51.85 8.42
CA LEU A 117 12.07 -53.29 8.65
C LEU A 117 10.64 -53.72 8.35
N SER A 118 10.49 -54.95 7.87
CA SER A 118 9.22 -55.67 7.91
C SER A 118 9.19 -56.64 9.08
N TYR A 119 8.10 -56.66 9.82
CA TYR A 119 7.85 -57.54 10.96
C TYR A 119 6.77 -58.57 10.62
N SER A 120 6.95 -59.78 11.13
CA SER A 120 5.91 -60.83 11.19
C SER A 120 5.43 -60.94 12.63
N LEU A 121 4.18 -60.55 12.86
CA LEU A 121 3.48 -60.65 14.12
C LEU A 121 2.64 -61.92 14.13
N THR A 122 2.97 -62.86 15.00
CA THR A 122 2.20 -64.09 15.21
C THR A 122 1.57 -64.07 16.59
N VAL A 123 0.26 -64.27 16.63
CA VAL A 123 -0.52 -64.35 17.86
C VAL A 123 -1.10 -65.76 17.94
N GLY A 124 -0.87 -66.41 19.07
CA GLY A 124 -1.34 -67.74 19.38
C GLY A 124 -2.34 -67.73 20.53
N LEU A 125 -3.46 -68.45 20.39
CA LEU A 125 -4.36 -68.77 21.50
C LEU A 125 -4.03 -70.18 22.01
N GLU A 126 -3.47 -70.26 23.19
CA GLU A 126 -3.14 -71.50 23.90
C GLU A 126 -4.25 -71.81 24.90
N ASN A 127 -4.63 -73.08 25.06
CA ASN A 127 -5.50 -73.54 26.15
C ASN A 127 -4.96 -74.87 26.71
N ASP A 128 -4.73 -74.91 28.02
CA ASP A 128 -4.19 -76.10 28.73
C ASP A 128 -2.90 -76.68 28.09
N GLY A 129 -1.98 -75.82 27.65
CA GLY A 129 -0.71 -76.26 27.05
C GLY A 129 -0.77 -76.54 25.54
N ASN A 130 -1.95 -76.47 24.92
CA ASN A 130 -2.13 -76.75 23.49
C ASN A 130 -2.54 -75.50 22.72
N MET A 131 -1.93 -75.29 21.56
CA MET A 131 -2.31 -74.24 20.62
C MET A 131 -3.66 -74.56 19.96
N VAL A 132 -4.63 -73.67 20.15
CA VAL A 132 -6.02 -73.83 19.67
C VAL A 132 -6.29 -72.98 18.43
N ALA A 133 -5.66 -71.81 18.32
CA ALA A 133 -5.72 -70.97 17.13
C ALA A 133 -4.45 -70.16 16.98
N LEU A 134 -4.14 -69.76 15.74
CA LEU A 134 -3.00 -68.93 15.41
C LEU A 134 -3.40 -67.93 14.31
N SER A 135 -2.97 -66.69 14.46
CA SER A 135 -3.16 -65.62 13.48
C SER A 135 -1.81 -64.94 13.26
N THR A 136 -1.41 -64.76 12.01
CA THR A 136 -0.16 -64.08 11.65
C THR A 136 -0.46 -62.91 10.73
N ARG A 137 0.22 -61.78 10.99
CA ARG A 137 0.22 -60.61 10.14
C ARG A 137 1.64 -60.17 9.79
N THR A 138 1.85 -59.74 8.56
CA THR A 138 3.08 -59.04 8.15
C THR A 138 2.80 -57.55 8.02
N PHE A 139 3.70 -56.71 8.49
CA PHE A 139 3.62 -55.26 8.32
C PHE A 139 5.03 -54.68 8.19
N SER A 140 5.17 -53.47 7.66
CA SER A 140 6.46 -52.79 7.51
C SER A 140 6.46 -51.44 8.19
N VAL A 141 7.60 -51.05 8.74
CA VAL A 141 7.79 -49.70 9.27
C VAL A 141 8.32 -48.79 8.17
N GLY A 142 7.62 -47.69 7.96
CA GLY A 142 8.02 -46.66 7.03
C GLY A 142 9.38 -46.10 7.37
N SER A 143 10.16 -45.82 6.34
CA SER A 143 11.40 -45.09 6.46
C SER A 143 11.54 -44.09 5.33
N ILE A 144 12.17 -42.96 5.60
CA ILE A 144 12.52 -41.96 4.61
C ILE A 144 14.01 -42.04 4.33
N LEU A 145 14.37 -42.07 3.06
CA LEU A 145 15.74 -41.94 2.59
C LEU A 145 15.92 -40.53 2.03
N LEU A 146 16.66 -39.70 2.75
CA LEU A 146 16.98 -38.34 2.32
C LEU A 146 18.29 -38.35 1.51
N PRO A 147 18.37 -37.61 0.39
CA PRO A 147 19.62 -37.51 -0.37
C PRO A 147 20.77 -36.98 0.49
N GLY A 148 21.86 -37.74 0.60
CA GLY A 148 23.05 -37.36 1.40
C GLY A 148 23.01 -37.75 2.88
N VAL A 149 21.97 -38.47 3.32
CA VAL A 149 21.91 -39.13 4.63
C VAL A 149 22.06 -40.63 4.40
N ASP A 150 23.07 -41.24 5.02
CA ASP A 150 23.38 -42.66 4.81
C ASP A 150 22.39 -43.60 5.53
N ASP A 151 21.71 -43.12 6.56
CA ASP A 151 20.79 -43.90 7.40
C ASP A 151 19.31 -43.69 7.02
N ARG A 152 18.50 -44.74 7.24
CA ARG A 152 17.03 -44.67 7.13
C ARG A 152 16.44 -43.90 8.31
N LEU A 153 15.75 -42.81 8.02
CA LEU A 153 15.05 -42.02 9.04
C LEU A 153 13.65 -42.54 9.27
N SER A 154 13.14 -42.41 10.50
CA SER A 154 11.70 -42.53 10.74
C SER A 154 10.96 -41.39 10.05
N VAL A 155 9.63 -41.54 9.87
CA VAL A 155 8.81 -40.44 9.33
C VAL A 155 8.86 -39.23 10.25
N ALA A 156 8.88 -39.44 11.57
CA ALA A 156 8.98 -38.38 12.56
C ALA A 156 10.30 -37.60 12.43
N ASP A 157 11.44 -38.29 12.39
CA ASP A 157 12.76 -37.66 12.27
C ASP A 157 12.90 -36.87 10.96
N ALA A 158 12.37 -37.41 9.86
CA ALA A 158 12.35 -36.71 8.58
C ALA A 158 11.52 -35.43 8.64
N LEU A 159 10.36 -35.44 9.30
CA LEU A 159 9.53 -34.25 9.46
C LEU A 159 10.17 -33.22 10.41
N GLU A 160 10.86 -33.68 11.46
CA GLU A 160 11.62 -32.81 12.36
C GLU A 160 12.77 -32.13 11.60
N ALA A 161 13.56 -32.88 10.84
CA ALA A 161 14.61 -32.32 9.97
C ALA A 161 14.04 -31.30 8.97
N GLY A 162 12.90 -31.63 8.34
CA GLY A 162 12.19 -30.70 7.47
C GLY A 162 11.73 -29.44 8.20
N ALA A 163 11.21 -29.56 9.43
CA ALA A 163 10.75 -28.43 10.24
C ALA A 163 11.91 -27.54 10.69
N GLU A 164 13.08 -28.09 11.02
CA GLU A 164 14.28 -27.30 11.34
C GLU A 164 14.78 -26.52 10.11
N LEU A 165 14.80 -27.13 8.93
CA LEU A 165 15.11 -26.43 7.68
C LEU A 165 14.07 -25.35 7.35
N HIS A 166 12.80 -25.64 7.60
CA HIS A 166 11.70 -24.67 7.43
C HIS A 166 11.88 -23.47 8.36
N LYS A 167 12.25 -23.70 9.64
CA LYS A 167 12.59 -22.64 10.61
C LYS A 167 13.82 -21.84 10.17
N ALA A 168 14.82 -22.50 9.59
CA ALA A 168 16.01 -21.88 9.01
C ALA A 168 15.75 -21.17 7.67
N GLN A 169 14.50 -21.09 7.22
CA GLN A 169 14.04 -20.49 5.97
C GLN A 169 14.47 -21.20 4.68
N ASP A 170 15.05 -22.40 4.75
CA ASP A 170 15.25 -23.27 3.58
C ASP A 170 13.96 -24.04 3.26
N ARG A 171 12.96 -23.30 2.77
CA ARG A 171 11.63 -23.83 2.47
C ARG A 171 11.60 -24.75 1.27
N VAL A 172 12.57 -24.61 0.35
CA VAL A 172 12.66 -25.46 -0.85
C VAL A 172 13.02 -26.87 -0.43
N THR A 173 14.08 -27.02 0.37
CA THR A 173 14.50 -28.33 0.88
C THR A 173 13.46 -28.91 1.82
N ALA A 174 12.92 -28.11 2.75
CA ALA A 174 11.86 -28.55 3.66
C ALA A 174 10.61 -29.08 2.91
N SER A 175 10.12 -28.33 1.91
CA SER A 175 9.00 -28.77 1.07
C SER A 175 9.31 -30.04 0.29
N GLY A 176 10.57 -30.22 -0.14
CA GLY A 176 11.04 -31.46 -0.75
C GLY A 176 10.86 -32.65 0.19
N ILE A 177 11.32 -32.53 1.43
CA ILE A 177 11.19 -33.56 2.46
C ILE A 177 9.71 -33.91 2.72
N TYR A 178 8.85 -32.90 2.90
CA TYR A 178 7.42 -33.13 3.13
C TYR A 178 6.75 -33.84 1.95
N ARG A 179 7.13 -33.51 0.71
CA ARG A 179 6.63 -34.21 -0.49
C ARG A 179 7.10 -35.66 -0.55
N TYR A 180 8.34 -35.95 -0.14
CA TYR A 180 8.83 -37.33 -0.04
C TYR A 180 8.02 -38.15 0.97
N VAL A 181 7.76 -37.60 2.16
CA VAL A 181 6.89 -38.24 3.15
C VAL A 181 5.51 -38.50 2.56
N LEU A 182 4.91 -37.52 1.87
CA LEU A 182 3.57 -37.66 1.28
C LEU A 182 3.52 -38.59 0.05
N ALA A 183 4.64 -38.85 -0.61
CA ALA A 183 4.71 -39.84 -1.69
C ALA A 183 4.56 -41.27 -1.16
N ILE A 184 5.06 -41.52 0.07
CA ILE A 184 4.99 -42.82 0.75
C ILE A 184 3.71 -42.91 1.60
N PHE A 185 3.36 -41.82 2.28
CA PHE A 185 2.19 -41.70 3.16
C PHE A 185 1.26 -40.55 2.72
N PRO A 186 0.42 -40.75 1.68
CA PRO A 186 -0.40 -39.67 1.11
C PRO A 186 -1.39 -39.01 2.06
N ASN A 187 -1.77 -39.72 3.14
CA ASN A 187 -2.75 -39.29 4.14
C ASN A 187 -2.10 -38.85 5.47
N HIS A 188 -0.78 -38.63 5.51
CA HIS A 188 -0.08 -38.23 6.73
C HIS A 188 -0.39 -36.76 7.11
N GLY A 189 -1.25 -36.57 8.10
CA GLY A 189 -1.76 -35.26 8.53
C GLY A 189 -0.70 -34.20 8.78
N PRO A 190 0.31 -34.46 9.65
CA PRO A 190 1.37 -33.50 9.94
C PRO A 190 2.19 -33.09 8.70
N ALA A 191 2.45 -34.03 7.77
CA ALA A 191 3.20 -33.73 6.56
C ALA A 191 2.38 -32.88 5.57
N GLN A 192 1.06 -33.13 5.48
CA GLN A 192 0.13 -32.30 4.72
C GLN A 192 0.06 -30.88 5.30
N HIS A 193 0.02 -30.75 6.63
CA HIS A 193 0.00 -29.48 7.34
C HIS A 193 1.28 -28.67 7.09
N LEU A 194 2.45 -29.27 7.30
CA LEU A 194 3.75 -28.61 7.13
C LEU A 194 4.00 -28.18 5.67
N LEU A 195 3.70 -29.04 4.69
CA LEU A 195 3.79 -28.67 3.27
C LEU A 195 2.78 -27.57 2.91
N GLY A 196 1.55 -27.66 3.43
CA GLY A 196 0.54 -26.63 3.23
C GLY A 196 0.96 -25.27 3.78
N LEU A 197 1.59 -25.25 4.96
CA LEU A 197 2.12 -24.04 5.59
C LEU A 197 3.31 -23.47 4.80
N ALA A 198 4.23 -24.31 4.33
CA ALA A 198 5.36 -23.87 3.48
C ALA A 198 4.87 -23.21 2.19
N LEU A 199 3.94 -23.86 1.47
CA LEU A 199 3.34 -23.31 0.25
C LEU A 199 2.54 -22.02 0.50
N TYR A 200 1.85 -21.94 1.64
CA TYR A 200 1.19 -20.69 2.04
C TYR A 200 2.19 -19.54 2.19
N GLN A 201 3.32 -19.80 2.85
CA GLN A 201 4.38 -18.79 3.05
C GLN A 201 5.08 -18.37 1.76
N ASP A 202 5.05 -19.23 0.74
CA ASP A 202 5.55 -18.93 -0.61
C ASP A 202 4.50 -18.24 -1.50
N GLY A 203 3.29 -17.99 -0.99
CA GLY A 203 2.20 -17.34 -1.73
C GLY A 203 1.38 -18.28 -2.61
N GLU A 204 1.68 -19.58 -2.62
CA GLU A 204 1.02 -20.62 -3.41
C GLU A 204 -0.31 -21.09 -2.77
N LEU A 205 -1.21 -20.13 -2.52
CA LEU A 205 -2.44 -20.35 -1.74
C LEU A 205 -3.35 -21.45 -2.30
N ARG A 206 -3.41 -21.58 -3.64
CA ARG A 206 -4.22 -22.61 -4.31
C ARG A 206 -3.72 -24.03 -4.06
N GLN A 207 -2.42 -24.21 -3.90
CA GLN A 207 -1.80 -25.50 -3.62
C GLN A 207 -1.83 -25.82 -2.11
N ALA A 208 -1.66 -24.79 -1.28
CA ALA A 208 -1.73 -24.91 0.18
C ALA A 208 -3.11 -25.36 0.68
N LEU A 209 -4.18 -24.76 0.17
CA LEU A 209 -5.55 -24.99 0.63
C LEU A 209 -5.97 -26.47 0.69
N PRO A 210 -5.87 -27.29 -0.40
CA PRO A 210 -6.27 -28.69 -0.36
C PRO A 210 -5.38 -29.57 0.53
N LEU A 211 -4.15 -29.16 0.84
CA LEU A 211 -3.29 -29.85 1.80
C LEU A 211 -3.76 -29.59 3.23
N LEU A 212 -4.00 -28.32 3.57
CA LEU A 212 -4.47 -27.91 4.89
C LEU A 212 -5.87 -28.47 5.22
N TYR A 213 -6.78 -28.54 4.24
CA TYR A 213 -8.07 -29.23 4.41
C TYR A 213 -7.91 -30.72 4.72
N ARG A 214 -7.00 -31.42 4.03
CA ARG A 214 -6.76 -32.84 4.27
C ARG A 214 -6.11 -33.07 5.65
N ALA A 215 -5.22 -32.17 6.08
CA ALA A 215 -4.65 -32.21 7.41
C ALA A 215 -5.75 -32.14 8.49
N VAL A 216 -6.65 -31.16 8.42
CA VAL A 216 -7.81 -31.07 9.34
C VAL A 216 -8.67 -32.32 9.29
N LYS A 217 -8.96 -32.87 8.09
CA LYS A 217 -9.75 -34.10 7.96
C LYS A 217 -9.07 -35.33 8.57
N SER A 218 -7.73 -35.36 8.57
CA SER A 218 -6.97 -36.46 9.17
C SER A 218 -7.03 -36.45 10.70
N ASN A 219 -7.11 -35.27 11.32
CA ASN A 219 -7.29 -35.10 12.75
C ASN A 219 -8.03 -33.78 13.05
N GLU A 220 -9.33 -33.87 13.32
CA GLU A 220 -10.20 -32.72 13.62
C GLU A 220 -10.01 -32.15 15.04
N SER A 221 -9.20 -32.82 15.88
CA SER A 221 -8.91 -32.40 17.25
C SER A 221 -7.57 -31.67 17.39
N GLU A 222 -6.81 -31.53 16.29
CA GLU A 222 -5.54 -30.80 16.26
C GLU A 222 -5.76 -29.32 15.96
N GLU A 223 -5.53 -28.45 16.95
CA GLU A 223 -5.84 -27.03 16.82
C GLU A 223 -4.96 -26.31 15.78
N ASN A 224 -3.70 -26.73 15.60
CA ASN A 224 -2.77 -26.07 14.67
C ASN A 224 -3.20 -26.25 13.21
N PHE A 225 -3.85 -27.37 12.90
CA PHE A 225 -4.42 -27.64 11.58
C PHE A 225 -5.57 -26.67 11.29
N HIS A 226 -6.45 -26.45 12.26
CA HIS A 226 -7.54 -25.48 12.14
C HIS A 226 -7.01 -24.04 11.99
N ASN A 227 -6.04 -23.62 12.80
CA ASN A 227 -5.43 -22.29 12.67
C ASN A 227 -4.79 -22.08 11.29
N SER A 228 -4.05 -23.08 10.79
CA SER A 228 -3.33 -22.98 9.52
C SER A 228 -4.27 -22.98 8.30
N LEU A 229 -5.37 -23.75 8.36
CA LEU A 229 -6.43 -23.66 7.36
C LEU A 229 -7.11 -22.28 7.40
N GLY A 230 -7.34 -21.73 8.60
CA GLY A 230 -7.91 -20.40 8.79
C GLY A 230 -7.08 -19.30 8.11
N ILE A 231 -5.74 -19.28 8.29
CA ILE A 231 -4.87 -18.26 7.67
C ILE A 231 -4.91 -18.35 6.14
N CYS A 232 -4.92 -19.57 5.57
CA CYS A 232 -5.01 -19.77 4.14
C CYS A 232 -6.36 -19.27 3.58
N LEU A 233 -7.48 -19.59 4.26
CA LEU A 233 -8.82 -19.13 3.89
C LEU A 233 -8.95 -17.60 3.95
N LYS A 234 -8.42 -16.97 5.01
CA LYS A 234 -8.41 -15.51 5.16
C LYS A 234 -7.67 -14.84 4.00
N SER A 235 -6.48 -15.33 3.65
CA SER A 235 -5.67 -14.80 2.52
C SER A 235 -6.33 -15.01 1.15
N LEU A 236 -7.24 -15.98 1.02
CA LEU A 236 -8.09 -16.18 -0.16
C LEU A 236 -9.39 -15.35 -0.13
N GLY A 237 -9.58 -14.46 0.85
CA GLY A 237 -10.78 -13.64 1.02
C GLY A 237 -11.99 -14.38 1.59
N ARG A 238 -11.86 -15.67 1.95
CA ARG A 238 -12.92 -16.52 2.53
C ARG A 238 -12.99 -16.33 4.05
N VAL A 239 -13.17 -15.08 4.48
CA VAL A 239 -13.03 -14.66 5.88
C VAL A 239 -14.04 -15.36 6.82
N ASP A 240 -15.29 -15.56 6.39
CA ASP A 240 -16.31 -16.20 7.24
C ASP A 240 -15.98 -17.67 7.57
N GLU A 241 -15.33 -18.36 6.63
CA GLU A 241 -14.86 -19.72 6.85
C GLU A 241 -13.62 -19.74 7.73
N ALA A 242 -12.69 -18.81 7.54
CA ALA A 242 -11.53 -18.64 8.41
C ALA A 242 -11.96 -18.45 9.88
N ILE A 243 -12.96 -17.59 10.14
CA ILE A 243 -13.52 -17.36 11.48
C ILE A 243 -14.00 -18.66 12.13
N LYS A 244 -14.67 -19.54 11.37
CA LYS A 244 -15.13 -20.85 11.90
C LYS A 244 -13.95 -21.71 12.34
N HIS A 245 -12.90 -21.78 11.52
CA HIS A 245 -11.72 -22.58 11.85
C HIS A 245 -10.92 -21.99 13.02
N TYR A 246 -10.75 -20.67 13.12
CA TYR A 246 -10.10 -20.06 14.28
C TYR A 246 -10.89 -20.28 15.58
N ARG A 247 -12.22 -20.13 15.54
CA ARG A 247 -13.08 -20.45 16.70
C ARG A 247 -12.92 -21.90 17.12
N ARG A 248 -12.91 -22.83 16.16
CA ARG A 248 -12.71 -24.25 16.45
C ARG A 248 -11.34 -24.51 17.09
N ALA A 249 -10.29 -23.86 16.61
CA ALA A 249 -8.96 -23.95 17.19
C ALA A 249 -8.94 -23.45 18.64
N LEU A 250 -9.65 -22.35 18.94
CA LEU A 250 -9.82 -21.83 20.31
C LEU A 250 -10.78 -22.65 21.19
N GLU A 251 -11.71 -23.41 20.62
CA GLU A 251 -12.52 -24.39 21.37
C GLU A 251 -11.67 -25.58 21.83
N LEU A 252 -10.77 -26.05 20.96
CA LEU A 252 -9.84 -27.14 21.25
C LEU A 252 -8.77 -26.70 22.25
N ASN A 253 -8.23 -25.50 22.05
CA ASN A 253 -7.23 -24.89 22.92
C ASN A 253 -7.55 -23.39 23.15
N PRO A 254 -8.26 -23.04 24.26
CA PRO A 254 -8.67 -21.66 24.56
C PRO A 254 -7.54 -20.64 24.68
N MET A 255 -6.30 -21.10 24.82
CA MET A 255 -5.11 -20.27 24.91
C MET A 255 -4.22 -20.38 23.66
N GLN A 256 -4.75 -20.87 22.52
CA GLN A 256 -4.02 -20.85 21.26
C GLN A 256 -3.88 -19.40 20.74
N VAL A 257 -2.78 -18.77 21.14
CA VAL A 257 -2.57 -17.33 21.01
C VAL A 257 -2.62 -16.85 19.55
N GLN A 258 -2.02 -17.61 18.63
CA GLN A 258 -2.03 -17.28 17.20
C GLN A 258 -3.45 -17.31 16.61
N ALA A 259 -4.29 -18.26 17.03
CA ALA A 259 -5.68 -18.35 16.57
C ALA A 259 -6.52 -17.19 17.12
N ALA A 260 -6.28 -16.73 18.36
CA ALA A 260 -6.94 -15.56 18.93
C ALA A 260 -6.61 -14.27 18.16
N VAL A 261 -5.33 -14.02 17.88
CA VAL A 261 -4.90 -12.86 17.07
C VAL A 261 -5.49 -12.94 15.65
N ASN A 262 -5.39 -14.10 15.00
CA ASN A 262 -5.91 -14.29 13.65
C ASN A 262 -7.44 -14.14 13.57
N LEU A 263 -8.16 -14.57 14.61
CA LEU A 263 -9.61 -14.35 14.76
C LEU A 263 -9.91 -12.86 14.89
N GLY A 264 -9.16 -12.14 15.73
CA GLY A 264 -9.27 -10.70 15.87
C GLY A 264 -9.12 -9.98 14.53
N ASP A 265 -8.09 -10.32 13.75
CA ASP A 265 -7.89 -9.73 12.42
C ASP A 265 -9.06 -10.00 11.47
N ALA A 266 -9.58 -11.23 11.50
CA ALA A 266 -10.68 -11.63 10.63
C ALA A 266 -11.96 -10.86 11.00
N MET A 267 -12.25 -10.69 12.29
CA MET A 267 -13.35 -9.87 12.79
C MET A 267 -13.18 -8.39 12.42
N GLN A 268 -11.97 -7.86 12.57
CA GLN A 268 -11.62 -6.50 12.20
C GLN A 268 -11.89 -6.25 10.71
N SER A 269 -11.49 -7.17 9.82
CA SER A 269 -11.75 -7.05 8.37
C SER A 269 -13.25 -7.06 8.01
N LYS A 270 -14.11 -7.57 8.90
CA LYS A 270 -15.58 -7.58 8.77
C LYS A 270 -16.25 -6.37 9.45
N GLY A 271 -15.48 -5.50 10.09
CA GLY A 271 -16.00 -4.39 10.88
C GLY A 271 -16.62 -4.79 12.23
N GLN A 272 -16.30 -6.00 12.72
CA GLN A 272 -16.74 -6.53 14.01
C GLN A 272 -15.73 -6.14 15.10
N TRP A 273 -15.71 -4.85 15.42
CA TRP A 273 -14.65 -4.25 16.24
C TRP A 273 -14.68 -4.71 17.70
N GLU A 274 -15.87 -4.89 18.30
CA GLU A 274 -15.99 -5.32 19.70
C GLU A 274 -15.46 -6.74 19.91
N GLU A 275 -15.77 -7.65 18.98
CA GLU A 275 -15.27 -9.01 18.99
C GLU A 275 -13.75 -9.05 18.77
N ALA A 276 -13.24 -8.26 17.82
CA ALA A 276 -11.80 -8.15 17.59
C ALA A 276 -11.07 -7.63 18.85
N PHE A 277 -11.61 -6.59 19.48
CA PHE A 277 -11.08 -6.03 20.72
C PHE A 277 -10.99 -7.08 21.83
N LYS A 278 -12.04 -7.89 21.99
CA LYS A 278 -12.08 -8.96 22.99
C LYS A 278 -11.00 -10.00 22.73
N GLU A 279 -10.79 -10.42 21.49
CA GLU A 279 -9.78 -11.43 21.17
C GLU A 279 -8.34 -10.91 21.33
N TYR A 280 -8.03 -9.70 20.86
CA TYR A 280 -6.71 -9.09 21.10
C TYR A 280 -6.44 -8.87 22.59
N SER A 281 -7.44 -8.39 23.34
CA SER A 281 -7.31 -8.12 24.78
C SER A 281 -7.02 -9.36 25.61
N LYS A 282 -7.54 -10.54 25.23
CA LYS A 282 -7.23 -11.81 25.91
C LYS A 282 -5.72 -12.10 25.88
N VAL A 283 -5.08 -11.83 24.76
CA VAL A 283 -3.66 -12.09 24.56
C VAL A 283 -2.80 -10.99 25.17
N ALA A 284 -3.10 -9.72 24.90
CA ALA A 284 -2.34 -8.57 25.39
C ALA A 284 -2.27 -8.51 26.93
N ASN A 285 -3.39 -8.88 27.59
CA ASN A 285 -3.52 -8.86 29.05
C ASN A 285 -3.27 -10.22 29.72
N ALA A 286 -2.89 -11.25 28.96
CA ALA A 286 -2.58 -12.56 29.55
C ALA A 286 -1.38 -12.43 30.52
N PRO A 287 -1.42 -13.08 31.69
CA PRO A 287 -0.26 -13.16 32.57
C PRO A 287 0.93 -13.78 31.83
N MET A 288 2.12 -13.18 31.91
CA MET A 288 3.30 -13.72 31.21
C MET A 288 3.63 -15.15 31.63
N SER A 289 3.37 -15.52 32.89
CA SER A 289 3.52 -16.90 33.38
C SER A 289 2.67 -17.91 32.61
N LEU A 290 1.48 -17.51 32.18
CA LEU A 290 0.60 -18.35 31.37
C LEU A 290 1.15 -18.50 29.95
N LEU A 291 1.63 -17.41 29.33
CA LEU A 291 2.23 -17.46 27.99
C LEU A 291 3.53 -18.27 27.98
N TYR A 292 4.38 -18.13 29.00
CA TYR A 292 5.62 -18.90 29.15
C TYR A 292 5.39 -20.39 29.38
N SER A 293 4.21 -20.79 29.87
CA SER A 293 3.88 -22.22 30.00
C SER A 293 3.60 -22.89 28.65
N GLN A 294 3.40 -22.11 27.58
CA GLN A 294 2.99 -22.59 26.26
C GLN A 294 3.97 -22.22 25.14
N LEU A 295 4.76 -21.16 25.34
CA LEU A 295 5.67 -20.61 24.36
C LEU A 295 7.03 -20.35 25.01
N GLU A 296 8.10 -20.47 24.21
CA GLU A 296 9.42 -19.97 24.60
C GLU A 296 9.35 -18.49 25.01
N THR A 297 10.21 -18.08 25.95
CA THR A 297 10.20 -16.74 26.55
C THR A 297 10.13 -15.62 25.50
N GLY A 298 10.99 -15.65 24.48
CA GLY A 298 10.98 -14.64 23.42
C GLY A 298 9.71 -14.65 22.55
N LYS A 299 9.14 -15.83 22.28
CA LYS A 299 7.90 -15.96 21.50
C LYS A 299 6.69 -15.46 22.28
N ALA A 300 6.63 -15.75 23.58
CA ALA A 300 5.56 -15.28 24.46
C ALA A 300 5.48 -13.74 24.50
N GLU A 301 6.62 -13.07 24.66
CA GLU A 301 6.66 -11.60 24.65
C GLU A 301 6.29 -11.03 23.29
N ASN A 302 6.83 -11.57 22.20
CA ASN A 302 6.53 -11.08 20.85
C ASN A 302 5.03 -11.16 20.53
N VAL A 303 4.37 -12.25 20.92
CA VAL A 303 2.94 -12.40 20.67
C VAL A 303 2.10 -11.47 21.55
N ALA A 304 2.47 -11.28 22.81
CA ALA A 304 1.81 -10.29 23.67
C ALA A 304 1.95 -8.87 23.09
N LYS A 305 3.14 -8.54 22.57
CA LYS A 305 3.42 -7.24 21.93
C LYS A 305 2.61 -7.06 20.65
N ASP A 306 2.61 -8.04 19.74
CA ASP A 306 1.81 -8.00 18.50
C ASP A 306 0.31 -7.81 18.79
N ALA A 307 -0.24 -8.56 19.76
CA ALA A 307 -1.63 -8.38 20.17
C ALA A 307 -1.90 -6.99 20.77
N THR A 308 -0.95 -6.44 21.54
CA THR A 308 -1.05 -5.09 22.11
C THR A 308 -1.03 -4.03 21.00
N GLY A 309 -0.14 -4.16 20.01
CA GLY A 309 -0.08 -3.25 18.87
C GLY A 309 -1.39 -3.23 18.08
N ARG A 310 -1.95 -4.41 17.77
CA ARG A 310 -3.27 -4.53 17.10
C ARG A 310 -4.40 -3.94 17.92
N LEU A 311 -4.37 -4.12 19.24
CA LEU A 311 -5.34 -3.52 20.15
C LEU A 311 -5.29 -1.99 20.09
N CYS A 312 -4.09 -1.40 20.16
CA CYS A 312 -3.94 0.05 20.09
C CYS A 312 -4.36 0.61 18.71
N GLU A 313 -4.06 -0.10 17.63
CA GLU A 313 -4.52 0.28 16.28
C GLU A 313 -6.05 0.18 16.15
N LEU A 314 -6.68 -0.84 16.74
CA LEU A 314 -8.13 -0.95 16.79
C LEU A 314 -8.76 0.22 17.56
N ILE A 315 -8.21 0.57 18.73
CA ILE A 315 -8.62 1.75 19.52
C ILE A 315 -8.49 3.04 18.69
N ARG A 316 -7.44 3.17 17.86
CA ARG A 316 -7.29 4.33 16.97
C ARG A 316 -8.46 4.47 16.00
N VAL A 317 -8.95 3.34 15.47
CA VAL A 317 -10.05 3.29 14.51
C VAL A 317 -11.40 3.51 15.19
N THR A 318 -11.63 2.97 16.39
CA THR A 318 -12.93 3.03 17.08
C THR A 318 -13.10 4.27 17.95
N ASP A 319 -12.07 4.62 18.73
CA ASP A 319 -12.15 5.60 19.82
C ASP A 319 -11.35 6.87 19.50
N GLY A 320 -10.46 6.79 18.51
CA GLY A 320 -9.68 7.91 17.99
C GLY A 320 -8.26 7.99 18.55
N TRP A 321 -7.51 8.95 18.01
CA TRP A 321 -6.05 9.00 18.19
C TRP A 321 -5.60 9.18 19.65
N TYR A 322 -6.32 9.95 20.46
CA TYR A 322 -5.95 10.21 21.86
C TYR A 322 -5.96 8.94 22.72
N HIS A 323 -6.95 8.06 22.50
CA HIS A 323 -7.03 6.79 23.22
C HIS A 323 -5.96 5.80 22.74
N ALA A 324 -5.61 5.81 21.45
CA ALA A 324 -4.52 5.00 20.91
C ALA A 324 -3.15 5.43 21.43
N ASP A 325 -2.89 6.75 21.54
CA ASP A 325 -1.64 7.27 22.11
C ASP A 325 -1.48 6.83 23.57
N ARG A 326 -2.57 6.89 24.35
CA ARG A 326 -2.58 6.37 25.72
C ARG A 326 -2.28 4.86 25.77
N CYS A 327 -2.90 4.07 24.89
CA CYS A 327 -2.64 2.62 24.79
C CYS A 327 -1.16 2.33 24.48
N LEU A 328 -0.57 3.04 23.52
CA LEU A 328 0.84 2.90 23.16
C LEU A 328 1.77 3.38 24.28
N ASN A 329 1.41 4.44 25.00
CA ASN A 329 2.17 4.91 26.15
C ASN A 329 2.17 3.89 27.30
N GLU A 330 1.01 3.31 27.64
CA GLU A 330 0.91 2.22 28.62
C GLU A 330 1.69 0.96 28.16
N ALA A 331 1.69 0.67 26.86
CA ALA A 331 2.50 -0.42 26.29
C ALA A 331 4.01 -0.14 26.41
N LEU A 332 4.46 1.09 26.17
CA LEU A 332 5.85 1.51 26.30
C LEU A 332 6.31 1.60 27.77
N GLU A 333 5.41 1.83 28.73
CA GLU A 333 5.73 1.67 30.16
C GLU A 333 6.06 0.22 30.51
N ARG A 334 5.39 -0.74 29.86
CA ARG A 334 5.65 -2.18 30.02
C ARG A 334 6.86 -2.67 29.22
N TRP A 335 7.07 -2.13 28.01
CA TRP A 335 8.16 -2.49 27.10
C TRP A 335 8.87 -1.24 26.54
N PRO A 336 9.75 -0.60 27.33
CA PRO A 336 10.37 0.69 26.94
C PRO A 336 11.34 0.62 25.76
N ASP A 337 11.82 -0.57 25.41
CA ASP A 337 12.76 -0.78 24.30
C ASP A 337 12.08 -1.48 23.11
N GLU A 338 10.75 -1.45 23.04
CA GLU A 338 10.02 -2.01 21.91
C GLU A 338 9.98 -1.04 20.73
N SER A 339 10.87 -1.28 19.76
CA SER A 339 11.05 -0.44 18.59
C SER A 339 9.77 -0.23 17.77
N VAL A 340 8.89 -1.25 17.67
CA VAL A 340 7.65 -1.17 16.88
C VAL A 340 6.64 -0.21 17.53
N PHE A 341 6.52 -0.22 18.86
CA PHE A 341 5.60 0.70 19.56
C PHE A 341 6.03 2.16 19.45
N HIS A 342 7.35 2.42 19.54
CA HIS A 342 7.88 3.75 19.25
C HIS A 342 7.55 4.18 17.82
N ASN A 343 7.73 3.31 16.82
CA ASN A 343 7.37 3.61 15.44
C ASN A 343 5.87 3.86 15.26
N ASP A 344 5.01 3.03 15.84
CA ASP A 344 3.56 3.15 15.71
C ASP A 344 3.02 4.41 16.39
N ARG A 345 3.59 4.76 17.56
CA ARG A 345 3.30 6.03 18.23
C ARG A 345 3.78 7.22 17.41
N GLY A 346 4.97 7.13 16.82
CA GLY A 346 5.46 8.12 15.86
C GLY A 346 4.49 8.32 14.69
N ASN A 347 4.00 7.24 14.08
CA ASN A 347 3.01 7.27 12.99
C ASN A 347 1.72 7.97 13.44
N LEU A 348 1.24 7.66 14.64
CA LEU A 348 0.05 8.27 15.21
C LEU A 348 0.22 9.79 15.40
N LEU A 349 1.34 10.20 15.99
CA LEU A 349 1.67 11.60 16.26
C LEU A 349 1.89 12.41 14.97
N ALA A 350 2.59 11.84 13.99
CA ALA A 350 2.82 12.47 12.68
C ALA A 350 1.48 12.71 11.96
N ASN A 351 0.56 11.73 11.98
CA ASN A 351 -0.78 11.87 11.42
C ASN A 351 -1.63 12.92 12.16
N ALA A 352 -1.39 13.13 13.45
CA ALA A 352 -2.00 14.20 14.26
C ALA A 352 -1.32 15.57 14.06
N GLY A 353 -0.28 15.66 13.24
CA GLY A 353 0.49 16.89 12.98
C GLY A 353 1.49 17.26 14.08
N GLN A 354 1.77 16.35 15.02
CA GLN A 354 2.75 16.52 16.10
C GLN A 354 4.15 16.04 15.66
N PHE A 355 4.71 16.67 14.63
CA PHE A 355 5.94 16.21 13.98
C PHE A 355 7.17 16.23 14.89
N GLU A 356 7.30 17.21 15.80
CA GLU A 356 8.44 17.28 16.73
C GLU A 356 8.46 16.08 17.69
N THR A 357 7.30 15.72 18.27
CA THR A 357 7.19 14.55 19.14
C THR A 357 7.34 13.25 18.36
N ALA A 358 6.76 13.17 17.15
CA ALA A 358 6.92 12.03 16.27
C ALA A 358 8.40 11.78 15.91
N LEU A 359 9.18 12.83 15.68
CA LEU A 359 10.62 12.73 15.39
C LEU A 359 11.37 12.03 16.53
N ASN A 360 11.07 12.35 17.79
CA ASN A 360 11.70 11.71 18.94
C ASN A 360 11.35 10.22 19.03
N GLU A 361 10.09 9.87 18.75
CA GLU A 361 9.63 8.47 18.73
C GLU A 361 10.31 7.68 17.60
N TYR A 362 10.39 8.24 16.39
CA TYR A 362 11.09 7.60 15.28
C TYR A 362 12.60 7.50 15.52
N GLN A 363 13.21 8.51 16.13
CA GLN A 363 14.62 8.45 16.53
C GLN A 363 14.84 7.29 17.50
N ARG A 364 14.00 7.16 18.54
CA ARG A 364 14.10 6.06 19.50
C ARG A 364 13.92 4.70 18.82
N SER A 365 12.95 4.58 17.91
CA SER A 365 12.74 3.36 17.12
C SER A 365 13.95 3.00 16.23
N SER A 366 14.55 4.02 15.60
CA SER A 366 15.76 3.89 14.79
C SER A 366 16.97 3.47 15.63
N ASP A 367 17.16 4.08 16.81
CA ASP A 367 18.25 3.73 17.74
C ASP A 367 18.15 2.28 18.25
N LEU A 368 16.93 1.75 18.32
CA LEU A 368 16.63 0.36 18.66
C LEU A 368 16.77 -0.60 17.46
N GLY A 369 17.14 -0.10 16.27
CA GLY A 369 17.47 -0.90 15.09
C GLY A 369 16.30 -1.22 14.15
N LEU A 370 15.12 -0.60 14.32
CA LEU A 370 14.00 -0.83 13.41
C LEU A 370 14.12 0.03 12.15
N LEU A 371 14.33 -0.63 11.01
CA LEU A 371 14.42 0.03 9.69
C LEU A 371 13.20 0.91 9.38
N ALA A 372 11.98 0.44 9.70
CA ALA A 372 10.77 1.23 9.51
C ALA A 372 10.82 2.55 10.31
N GLY A 373 11.35 2.52 11.53
CA GLY A 373 11.59 3.72 12.35
C GLY A 373 12.58 4.67 11.71
N THR A 374 13.70 4.16 11.17
CA THR A 374 14.70 4.98 10.45
C THR A 374 14.13 5.62 9.18
N LEU A 375 13.33 4.88 8.40
CA LEU A 375 12.69 5.42 7.19
C LEU A 375 11.67 6.49 7.54
N ASN A 376 10.82 6.25 8.54
CA ASN A 376 9.84 7.24 9.00
C ASN A 376 10.51 8.49 9.60
N LEU A 377 11.68 8.33 10.25
CA LEU A 377 12.52 9.44 10.69
C LEU A 377 12.99 10.29 9.50
N ALA A 378 13.55 9.65 8.47
CA ALA A 378 14.03 10.33 7.26
C ALA A 378 12.89 11.04 6.51
N GLU A 379 11.74 10.41 6.36
CA GLU A 379 10.53 11.00 5.75
C GLU A 379 10.02 12.21 6.56
N THR A 380 10.05 12.13 7.90
CA THR A 380 9.61 13.22 8.78
C THR A 380 10.57 14.40 8.73
N LEU A 381 11.89 14.15 8.66
CA LEU A 381 12.90 15.19 8.46
C LEU A 381 12.71 15.91 7.12
N GLU A 382 12.43 15.17 6.05
CA GLU A 382 12.08 15.79 4.76
C GLU A 382 10.83 16.67 4.89
N ALA A 383 9.76 16.16 5.51
CA ALA A 383 8.53 16.93 5.71
C ALA A 383 8.76 18.20 6.54
N LEU A 384 9.73 18.19 7.45
CA LEU A 384 10.16 19.35 8.24
C LEU A 384 11.16 20.27 7.51
N GLY A 385 11.60 19.92 6.30
CA GLY A 385 12.56 20.70 5.52
C GLY A 385 14.02 20.46 5.88
N GLU A 386 14.31 19.48 6.74
CA GLU A 386 15.65 19.04 7.14
C GLU A 386 16.26 18.12 6.06
N THR A 387 16.40 18.69 4.87
CA THR A 387 16.70 18.01 3.60
C THR A 387 17.97 17.18 3.67
N GLN A 388 19.07 17.75 4.16
CA GLN A 388 20.36 17.06 4.21
C GLN A 388 20.34 15.90 5.20
N LYS A 389 19.78 16.10 6.40
CA LYS A 389 19.66 15.03 7.42
C LYS A 389 18.85 13.84 6.90
N SER A 390 17.80 14.10 6.12
CA SER A 390 17.01 13.04 5.47
C SER A 390 17.86 12.24 4.47
N ILE A 391 18.62 12.92 3.60
CA ILE A 391 19.52 12.28 2.63
C ILE A 391 20.60 11.46 3.34
N ASP A 392 21.25 12.01 4.37
CA ASP A 392 22.30 11.35 5.14
C ASP A 392 21.79 10.04 5.78
N LEU A 393 20.54 10.03 6.28
CA LEU A 393 19.92 8.81 6.81
C LEU A 393 19.66 7.78 5.72
N TYR A 394 19.19 8.17 4.54
CA TYR A 394 19.02 7.23 3.43
C TYR A 394 20.37 6.64 3.00
N ASP A 395 21.43 7.45 2.96
CA ASP A 395 22.79 6.98 2.65
C ASP A 395 23.32 6.02 3.72
N GLN A 396 23.09 6.31 5.00
CA GLN A 396 23.42 5.41 6.10
C GLN A 396 22.73 4.05 5.95
N VAL A 397 21.42 4.05 5.63
CA VAL A 397 20.66 2.81 5.43
C VAL A 397 21.19 2.03 4.22
N LEU A 398 21.41 2.70 3.08
CA LEU A 398 21.92 2.08 1.85
C LEU A 398 23.34 1.53 2.01
N GLY A 399 24.15 2.14 2.87
CA GLY A 399 25.52 1.71 3.21
C GLY A 399 25.60 0.63 4.29
N SER A 400 24.51 0.27 4.95
CA SER A 400 24.51 -0.79 5.97
C SER A 400 24.65 -2.19 5.34
N GLU A 401 25.39 -3.09 6.00
CA GLU A 401 25.60 -4.49 5.57
C GLU A 401 24.38 -5.40 5.78
N ILE A 402 23.20 -4.84 6.08
CA ILE A 402 21.97 -5.61 6.28
C ILE A 402 21.44 -6.06 4.90
N PHE A 403 22.02 -7.15 4.40
CA PHE A 403 21.57 -7.88 3.21
C PHE A 403 20.43 -8.85 3.57
N ASP A 404 19.33 -8.32 4.09
CA ASP A 404 18.09 -9.12 4.13
C ASP A 404 17.40 -9.03 2.75
N ARG A 405 16.82 -10.13 2.29
CA ARG A 405 16.02 -10.23 1.06
C ARG A 405 14.81 -9.27 1.08
N PHE A 406 14.44 -8.76 2.25
CA PHE A 406 13.33 -7.83 2.46
C PHE A 406 13.75 -6.36 2.68
N HIS A 407 15.04 -6.03 2.56
CA HIS A 407 15.52 -4.65 2.70
C HIS A 407 15.19 -3.84 1.43
N PRO A 408 14.30 -2.83 1.48
CA PRO A 408 13.73 -2.19 0.29
C PRO A 408 14.69 -1.19 -0.38
N ARG A 409 15.81 -1.65 -0.95
CA ARG A 409 16.93 -0.82 -1.47
C ARG A 409 16.50 0.10 -2.61
N THR A 410 15.78 -0.40 -3.59
CA THR A 410 15.24 0.37 -4.73
C THR A 410 14.32 1.48 -4.24
N ARG A 411 13.40 1.15 -3.32
CA ARG A 411 12.51 2.14 -2.71
C ARG A 411 13.32 3.27 -2.07
N ILE A 412 14.31 2.93 -1.27
CA ILE A 412 15.12 3.91 -0.54
C ILE A 412 15.93 4.78 -1.50
N LYS A 413 16.52 4.19 -2.55
CA LYS A 413 17.22 4.95 -3.60
C LYS A 413 16.30 5.96 -4.28
N VAL A 414 15.07 5.57 -4.63
CA VAL A 414 14.10 6.46 -5.27
C VAL A 414 13.62 7.57 -4.32
N MET A 415 13.37 7.23 -3.05
CA MET A 415 13.01 8.22 -2.03
C MET A 415 14.14 9.25 -1.86
N LYS A 416 15.39 8.80 -1.68
CA LYS A 416 16.57 9.66 -1.61
C LYS A 416 16.71 10.58 -2.84
N ALA A 417 16.62 9.99 -4.04
CA ALA A 417 16.78 10.72 -5.31
C ALA A 417 15.79 11.88 -5.45
N THR A 418 14.60 11.74 -4.85
CA THR A 418 13.50 12.70 -5.01
C THR A 418 13.34 13.69 -3.86
N VAL A 419 14.25 13.69 -2.86
CA VAL A 419 14.25 14.65 -1.75
C VAL A 419 14.52 16.08 -2.26
N LEU A 420 13.67 17.02 -1.87
CA LEU A 420 13.78 18.45 -2.21
C LEU A 420 13.46 19.33 -0.99
N PRO A 421 14.04 20.54 -0.91
CA PRO A 421 13.79 21.46 0.21
C PRO A 421 12.33 21.91 0.27
N ARG A 422 11.77 21.95 1.49
CA ARG A 422 10.40 22.48 1.76
C ARG A 422 10.38 23.98 1.94
N VAL A 423 11.40 24.53 2.62
CA VAL A 423 11.71 25.96 2.63
C VAL A 423 12.93 26.15 1.73
N LEU A 424 12.81 27.04 0.75
CA LEU A 424 13.86 27.20 -0.25
C LEU A 424 15.15 27.77 0.37
N PRO A 425 16.33 27.29 -0.07
CA PRO A 425 17.64 27.85 0.28
C PRO A 425 17.77 29.35 0.00
N SER A 426 18.87 29.94 0.48
CA SER A 426 19.14 31.39 0.45
C SER A 426 19.42 31.92 -0.95
N THR A 427 19.85 31.06 -1.88
CA THR A 427 20.22 31.50 -3.23
C THR A 427 19.67 30.58 -4.32
N GLN A 428 19.47 31.15 -5.51
CA GLN A 428 19.14 30.37 -6.70
C GLN A 428 20.20 29.30 -7.02
N LYS A 429 21.48 29.57 -6.74
CA LYS A 429 22.57 28.60 -6.94
C LYS A 429 22.39 27.35 -6.09
N GLU A 430 22.00 27.50 -4.83
CA GLU A 430 21.73 26.37 -3.93
C GLU A 430 20.47 25.59 -4.35
N ILE A 431 19.44 26.29 -4.81
CA ILE A 431 18.24 25.68 -5.40
C ILE A 431 18.62 24.85 -6.63
N ASP A 432 19.42 25.41 -7.54
CA ASP A 432 19.90 24.74 -8.75
C ASP A 432 20.80 23.53 -8.41
N ALA A 433 21.59 23.60 -7.34
CA ALA A 433 22.38 22.45 -6.86
C ALA A 433 21.48 21.29 -6.37
N CYS A 434 20.40 21.59 -5.63
CA CYS A 434 19.43 20.59 -5.21
C CYS A 434 18.73 19.94 -6.41
N ARG A 435 18.32 20.75 -7.40
CA ARG A 435 17.74 20.28 -8.66
C ARG A 435 18.70 19.41 -9.46
N GLY A 436 19.96 19.81 -9.53
CA GLY A 436 21.00 19.05 -10.22
C GLY A 436 21.26 17.68 -9.58
N ARG A 437 21.26 17.58 -8.24
CA ARG A 437 21.32 16.27 -7.54
C ARG A 437 20.10 15.43 -7.89
N PHE A 438 18.90 15.99 -7.74
CA PHE A 438 17.64 15.31 -8.05
C PHE A 438 17.67 14.71 -9.47
N GLY A 439 18.04 15.52 -10.47
CA GLY A 439 18.17 15.06 -11.85
C GLY A 439 19.18 13.92 -12.00
N ARG A 440 20.42 14.11 -11.53
CA ARG A 440 21.48 13.09 -11.65
C ARG A 440 21.13 11.77 -10.98
N GLU A 441 20.50 11.79 -9.81
CA GLU A 441 20.13 10.57 -9.10
C GLU A 441 18.96 9.85 -9.79
N VAL A 442 17.96 10.57 -10.28
CA VAL A 442 16.86 9.99 -11.08
C VAL A 442 17.39 9.38 -12.37
N GLU A 443 18.31 10.06 -13.07
CA GLU A 443 18.96 9.53 -14.27
C GLU A 443 19.83 8.31 -13.98
N ALA A 444 20.58 8.31 -12.87
CA ALA A 444 21.37 7.16 -12.48
C ALA A 444 20.49 5.91 -12.23
N LEU A 445 19.27 6.10 -11.72
CA LEU A 445 18.29 5.03 -11.57
C LEU A 445 17.74 4.56 -12.91
N LEU A 446 17.43 5.48 -13.83
CA LEU A 446 16.99 5.17 -15.19
C LEU A 446 18.03 4.40 -16.00
N HIS A 447 19.31 4.76 -15.89
CA HIS A 447 20.39 4.06 -16.59
C HIS A 447 20.66 2.65 -16.05
N ASN A 448 20.31 2.39 -14.78
CA ASN A 448 20.61 1.13 -14.10
C ASN A 448 19.33 0.37 -13.70
N LEU A 449 18.26 0.46 -14.50
CA LEU A 449 16.97 -0.18 -14.21
C LEU A 449 17.10 -1.70 -13.93
N ASP A 450 17.96 -2.39 -14.66
CA ASP A 450 18.18 -3.85 -14.51
C ASP A 450 18.76 -4.23 -13.13
N SER A 451 19.39 -3.28 -12.44
CA SER A 451 19.95 -3.47 -11.09
C SER A 451 18.94 -3.21 -9.97
N LEU A 452 17.74 -2.71 -10.31
CA LEU A 452 16.73 -2.34 -9.34
C LEU A 452 15.80 -3.53 -9.08
N ASP A 453 15.58 -3.81 -7.80
CA ASP A 453 14.53 -4.74 -7.41
C ASP A 453 13.17 -4.08 -7.71
N THR A 454 12.56 -4.54 -8.80
CA THR A 454 11.22 -4.13 -9.19
C THR A 454 10.20 -4.41 -8.08
N THR A 455 10.54 -5.30 -7.13
CA THR A 455 9.64 -5.77 -6.09
C THR A 455 9.25 -4.82 -4.97
N GLU A 456 9.95 -3.69 -4.90
CA GLU A 456 9.86 -2.79 -3.76
C GLU A 456 9.04 -1.51 -4.06
N MET A 457 8.58 -1.37 -5.30
CA MET A 457 7.92 -0.15 -5.80
C MET A 457 6.38 -0.29 -5.85
N ASP A 458 5.73 -0.45 -4.68
CA ASP A 458 4.26 -0.39 -4.57
C ASP A 458 3.79 1.01 -4.15
N PRO A 459 3.13 1.80 -5.03
CA PRO A 459 2.70 3.17 -4.72
C PRO A 459 1.62 3.23 -3.61
N ASN A 460 0.95 2.11 -3.32
CA ASN A 460 0.00 2.03 -2.21
C ASN A 460 0.70 1.98 -0.85
N ARG A 461 1.94 1.47 -0.80
CA ARG A 461 2.71 1.23 0.43
C ARG A 461 3.81 2.25 0.67
N VAL A 462 4.13 3.08 -0.31
CA VAL A 462 5.28 3.99 -0.28
C VAL A 462 4.85 5.46 -0.47
N PRO A 463 5.46 6.41 0.27
CA PRO A 463 5.25 7.84 0.07
C PRO A 463 6.24 8.36 -0.99
N LEU A 464 6.01 7.99 -2.25
CA LEU A 464 6.82 8.48 -3.36
C LEU A 464 6.50 9.95 -3.69
N SER A 465 7.54 10.74 -3.95
CA SER A 465 7.42 12.15 -4.29
C SER A 465 6.89 12.34 -5.71
N THR A 466 5.97 13.29 -5.89
CA THR A 466 5.50 13.74 -7.21
C THR A 466 6.34 14.89 -7.76
N GLY A 467 7.34 15.37 -7.01
CA GLY A 467 8.14 16.55 -7.36
C GLY A 467 7.38 17.88 -7.23
N ILE A 468 6.26 17.94 -6.51
CA ILE A 468 5.41 19.14 -6.38
C ILE A 468 6.13 20.39 -5.85
N THR A 469 7.21 20.23 -5.08
CA THR A 469 7.97 21.38 -4.55
C THR A 469 8.75 22.14 -5.62
N LEU A 470 9.04 21.52 -6.77
CA LEU A 470 9.76 22.15 -7.88
C LEU A 470 9.04 23.40 -8.42
N THR A 471 7.72 23.52 -8.23
CA THR A 471 6.93 24.66 -8.72
C THR A 471 7.37 26.00 -8.12
N ALA A 472 7.99 26.00 -6.94
CA ALA A 472 8.48 27.21 -6.29
C ALA A 472 9.93 27.57 -6.66
N HIS A 473 10.64 26.74 -7.44
CA HIS A 473 12.10 26.86 -7.68
C HIS A 473 12.48 27.85 -8.79
N ASN A 474 11.50 28.51 -9.42
CA ASN A 474 11.72 29.48 -10.51
C ASN A 474 12.57 28.93 -11.67
N ARG A 475 12.24 27.73 -12.13
CA ARG A 475 12.89 27.04 -13.26
C ARG A 475 11.87 26.23 -14.02
N ASN A 476 12.09 26.06 -15.32
CA ASN A 476 11.33 25.11 -16.12
C ASN A 476 11.55 23.69 -15.56
N ASN A 477 10.46 22.97 -15.31
CA ASN A 477 10.49 21.66 -14.66
C ASN A 477 10.24 20.52 -15.65
N ARG A 478 10.00 20.81 -16.94
CA ARG A 478 9.68 19.82 -17.97
C ARG A 478 10.57 18.59 -17.93
N GLU A 479 11.88 18.77 -17.99
CA GLU A 479 12.83 17.66 -18.08
C GLU A 479 12.86 16.82 -16.79
N LEU A 480 12.99 17.47 -15.63
CA LEU A 480 13.03 16.79 -14.34
C LEU A 480 11.75 16.00 -14.05
N LYS A 481 10.59 16.59 -14.38
CA LYS A 481 9.29 15.96 -14.19
C LYS A 481 9.09 14.81 -15.16
N ALA A 482 9.49 14.96 -16.43
CA ALA A 482 9.44 13.89 -17.42
C ALA A 482 10.35 12.71 -17.02
N ALA A 483 11.57 12.98 -16.53
CA ALA A 483 12.49 11.95 -16.05
C ALA A 483 11.88 11.15 -14.89
N VAL A 484 11.27 11.82 -13.91
CA VAL A 484 10.60 11.15 -12.78
C VAL A 484 9.37 10.37 -13.22
N GLY A 485 8.53 10.94 -14.09
CA GLY A 485 7.37 10.24 -14.64
C GLY A 485 7.79 8.99 -15.42
N HIS A 486 8.87 9.07 -16.20
CA HIS A 486 9.44 7.94 -16.91
C HIS A 486 10.02 6.87 -15.97
N LEU A 487 10.76 7.27 -14.92
CA LEU A 487 11.29 6.34 -13.92
C LEU A 487 10.16 5.55 -13.24
N TYR A 488 9.12 6.23 -12.78
CA TYR A 488 7.98 5.57 -12.16
C TYR A 488 7.22 4.69 -13.15
N TRP A 489 7.05 5.14 -14.40
CA TRP A 489 6.41 4.34 -15.43
C TRP A 489 7.17 3.03 -15.68
N GLN A 490 8.50 3.09 -15.85
CA GLN A 490 9.35 1.89 -16.04
C GLN A 490 9.25 0.92 -14.86
N LEU A 491 9.41 1.42 -13.64
CA LEU A 491 9.39 0.60 -12.42
C LEU A 491 8.05 -0.09 -12.18
N LEU A 492 6.93 0.55 -12.58
CA LEU A 492 5.59 -0.01 -12.40
C LEU A 492 5.13 -0.88 -13.57
N HIS A 493 5.60 -0.60 -14.79
CA HIS A 493 5.26 -1.39 -15.97
C HIS A 493 5.86 -2.80 -15.89
N GLN A 494 7.15 -2.92 -15.53
CA GLN A 494 7.84 -4.21 -15.37
C GLN A 494 7.18 -5.16 -14.36
N ARG A 495 6.35 -4.62 -13.45
CA ARG A 495 5.68 -5.38 -12.39
C ARG A 495 4.32 -5.95 -12.78
N GLN A 496 3.86 -5.74 -14.01
CA GLN A 496 2.49 -6.03 -14.43
C GLN A 496 1.41 -5.33 -13.58
N ILE A 497 1.79 -4.42 -12.67
CA ILE A 497 0.86 -3.50 -12.03
C ILE A 497 0.18 -2.68 -13.12
N MET A 498 0.90 -2.31 -14.18
CA MET A 498 0.36 -1.56 -15.31
C MET A 498 -0.25 -2.43 -16.42
N HIS A 499 0.12 -3.72 -16.52
CA HIS A 499 -0.32 -4.63 -17.59
C HIS A 499 -1.79 -5.07 -17.44
N GLU A 500 -2.38 -5.41 -18.58
CA GLU A 500 -3.81 -5.68 -18.76
C GLU A 500 -4.28 -7.02 -18.15
N ASP A 501 -3.39 -7.99 -17.99
CA ASP A 501 -3.73 -9.36 -17.54
C ASP A 501 -3.69 -9.59 -16.02
N TYR A 502 -3.19 -8.62 -15.23
CA TYR A 502 -2.82 -8.85 -13.83
C TYR A 502 -3.97 -8.68 -12.81
N VAL A 503 -5.23 -8.74 -13.24
CA VAL A 503 -6.41 -8.61 -12.35
C VAL A 503 -7.13 -9.95 -12.15
N ALA A 504 -6.68 -11.04 -12.78
CA ALA A 504 -7.28 -12.36 -12.57
C ALA A 504 -6.78 -13.11 -11.30
N SER A 505 -5.73 -12.62 -10.63
CA SER A 505 -5.02 -13.36 -9.57
C SER A 505 -5.31 -12.91 -8.13
N TYR A 506 -5.93 -11.74 -7.91
CA TYR A 506 -6.57 -11.40 -6.63
C TYR A 506 -8.08 -11.48 -6.82
N GLY A 507 -8.64 -12.59 -6.37
CA GLY A 507 -10.06 -12.89 -6.50
C GLY A 507 -10.93 -11.72 -6.08
N ILE A 508 -11.87 -11.38 -6.96
CA ILE A 508 -13.21 -10.85 -6.68
C ILE A 508 -13.26 -10.20 -5.29
N ILE A 509 -12.95 -8.91 -5.22
CA ILE A 509 -13.55 -8.08 -4.17
C ILE A 509 -15.05 -8.15 -4.48
N PRO A 510 -15.90 -8.69 -3.58
CA PRO A 510 -17.32 -8.52 -3.72
C PRO A 510 -17.54 -7.00 -3.73
N LEU A 511 -18.13 -6.49 -4.80
CA LEU A 511 -18.70 -5.15 -4.84
C LEU A 511 -19.35 -4.88 -3.48
N PRO A 512 -18.89 -3.86 -2.71
CA PRO A 512 -19.56 -3.54 -1.46
C PRO A 512 -20.94 -3.02 -1.81
N TYR A 513 -21.92 -3.94 -1.72
CA TYR A 513 -23.34 -3.70 -1.59
C TYR A 513 -23.85 -2.48 -2.39
N THR A 514 -23.79 -2.55 -3.72
CA THR A 514 -24.74 -1.82 -4.56
C THR A 514 -25.65 -2.83 -5.21
N GLN A 515 -26.93 -2.60 -4.97
CA GLN A 515 -28.13 -3.25 -5.51
C GLN A 515 -27.88 -4.10 -6.76
N GLN A 516 -28.50 -5.28 -6.78
CA GLN A 516 -28.80 -6.03 -7.99
C GLN A 516 -29.09 -5.04 -9.14
N ILE A 517 -28.13 -4.91 -10.03
CA ILE A 517 -28.39 -4.43 -11.38
C ILE A 517 -29.15 -5.59 -12.01
N GLU A 518 -30.46 -5.63 -11.78
CA GLU A 518 -31.37 -6.31 -12.70
C GLU A 518 -30.99 -5.85 -14.10
N ASP A 519 -30.81 -6.81 -15.01
CA ASP A 519 -30.51 -6.64 -16.44
C ASP A 519 -30.81 -5.22 -16.93
N ILE A 520 -29.79 -4.34 -16.91
CA ILE A 520 -29.86 -3.11 -17.68
C ILE A 520 -29.91 -3.60 -19.13
N LYS A 521 -31.12 -3.64 -19.67
CA LYS A 521 -31.35 -3.67 -21.10
C LYS A 521 -30.42 -2.62 -21.70
N ARG A 522 -29.41 -3.09 -22.44
CA ARG A 522 -28.55 -2.23 -23.24
C ARG A 522 -29.47 -1.31 -24.04
N PRO A 523 -29.38 0.03 -23.90
CA PRO A 523 -30.18 0.91 -24.74
C PRO A 523 -29.81 0.65 -26.21
N GLU A 524 -30.84 0.54 -27.03
CA GLU A 524 -30.72 0.45 -28.48
C GLU A 524 -29.97 1.68 -29.05
N ILE A 525 -29.25 1.42 -30.14
CA ILE A 525 -28.31 2.31 -30.82
C ILE A 525 -29.00 3.63 -31.25
N GLY A 526 -28.65 4.71 -30.55
CA GLY A 526 -28.63 6.09 -31.04
C GLY A 526 -27.20 6.65 -30.88
N PRO A 527 -26.88 7.88 -31.37
CA PRO A 527 -25.55 8.45 -31.19
C PRO A 527 -25.22 8.52 -29.70
N ARG A 528 -24.17 7.80 -29.28
CA ARG A 528 -23.66 7.79 -27.91
C ARG A 528 -23.10 9.17 -27.57
N ARG A 529 -23.46 9.73 -26.41
CA ARG A 529 -22.81 10.94 -25.88
C ARG A 529 -21.32 10.67 -25.63
N LEU A 530 -20.47 11.67 -25.85
CA LEU A 530 -19.05 11.58 -25.53
C LEU A 530 -18.88 11.47 -24.01
N ARG A 531 -18.15 10.45 -23.54
CA ARG A 531 -17.95 10.20 -22.11
C ARG A 531 -16.71 10.90 -21.59
N ILE A 532 -16.90 11.79 -20.62
CA ILE A 532 -15.82 12.61 -20.08
C ILE A 532 -15.64 12.27 -18.60
N GLY A 533 -14.46 11.79 -18.25
CA GLY A 533 -14.06 11.48 -16.88
C GLY A 533 -13.27 12.63 -16.25
N PHE A 534 -13.53 12.95 -14.98
CA PHE A 534 -12.69 13.84 -14.17
C PHE A 534 -12.13 13.07 -12.97
N VAL A 535 -10.81 12.91 -12.87
CA VAL A 535 -10.16 12.16 -11.79
C VAL A 535 -9.49 13.12 -10.82
N SER A 536 -9.97 13.14 -9.58
CA SER A 536 -9.50 14.12 -8.61
C SER A 536 -9.68 13.68 -7.16
N ARG A 537 -8.69 14.04 -6.33
CA ARG A 537 -8.76 13.90 -4.86
C ARG A 537 -9.47 15.10 -4.22
N TYR A 538 -9.44 16.25 -4.91
CA TYR A 538 -9.81 17.56 -4.40
C TYR A 538 -11.03 18.18 -5.10
N ILE A 539 -11.77 17.41 -5.90
CA ILE A 539 -12.93 17.87 -6.69
C ILE A 539 -14.03 18.51 -5.84
N PHE A 540 -14.08 18.18 -4.54
CA PHE A 540 -15.01 18.75 -3.57
C PHE A 540 -14.32 19.58 -2.47
N ASN A 541 -13.01 19.79 -2.58
CA ASN A 541 -12.25 20.64 -1.67
C ASN A 541 -12.11 22.06 -2.26
N SER A 542 -11.82 22.99 -1.37
CA SER A 542 -11.67 24.42 -1.59
C SER A 542 -10.53 24.85 -2.54
N ALA A 543 -9.55 24.02 -2.87
CA ALA A 543 -8.50 24.42 -3.81
C ALA A 543 -9.00 24.36 -5.27
N VAL A 544 -9.09 23.16 -5.82
CA VAL A 544 -9.41 22.90 -7.24
C VAL A 544 -10.90 22.61 -7.43
N GLY A 545 -11.53 21.95 -6.45
CA GLY A 545 -12.96 21.74 -6.43
C GLY A 545 -13.77 23.03 -6.46
N LEU A 546 -13.21 24.17 -6.03
CA LEU A 546 -13.85 25.48 -6.17
C LEU A 546 -14.23 25.79 -7.62
N TYR A 547 -13.32 25.50 -8.56
CA TYR A 547 -13.51 25.79 -9.98
C TYR A 547 -14.26 24.67 -10.68
N MET A 548 -13.90 23.42 -10.36
CA MET A 548 -14.44 22.26 -11.07
C MET A 548 -15.89 21.95 -10.67
N SER A 549 -16.25 22.08 -9.38
CA SER A 549 -17.59 21.71 -8.91
C SER A 549 -18.70 22.64 -9.43
N GLU A 550 -18.37 23.89 -9.77
CA GLU A 550 -19.34 24.84 -10.36
C GLU A 550 -19.31 24.85 -11.90
N LEU A 551 -18.18 24.47 -12.51
CA LEU A 551 -18.03 24.34 -13.95
C LEU A 551 -18.72 23.08 -14.51
N ILE A 552 -18.47 21.92 -13.91
CA ILE A 552 -18.98 20.62 -14.40
C ILE A 552 -20.50 20.59 -14.65
N PRO A 553 -21.35 21.17 -13.78
CA PRO A 553 -22.80 21.19 -14.00
C PRO A 553 -23.26 21.99 -15.22
N LYS A 554 -22.38 22.81 -15.81
CA LYS A 554 -22.69 23.71 -16.92
C LYS A 554 -22.53 23.08 -18.30
N PHE A 555 -21.82 21.96 -18.39
CA PHE A 555 -21.62 21.28 -19.66
C PHE A 555 -22.93 20.73 -20.22
N ASN A 556 -23.03 20.75 -21.56
CA ASN A 556 -24.18 20.28 -22.30
C ASN A 556 -24.38 18.76 -22.14
N ARG A 557 -25.36 18.39 -21.30
CA ARG A 557 -25.71 16.99 -20.99
C ARG A 557 -26.33 16.24 -22.17
N ASP A 558 -26.80 16.93 -23.21
CA ASP A 558 -27.30 16.28 -24.43
C ASP A 558 -26.13 15.79 -25.30
N LYS A 559 -24.97 16.43 -25.20
CA LYS A 559 -23.74 16.05 -25.93
C LYS A 559 -22.80 15.16 -25.12
N TYR A 560 -22.65 15.45 -23.83
CA TYR A 560 -21.61 14.86 -22.99
C TYR A 560 -22.21 14.07 -21.82
N GLU A 561 -21.67 12.88 -21.59
CA GLU A 561 -21.91 12.09 -20.38
C GLU A 561 -20.73 12.33 -19.43
N ILE A 562 -20.97 13.07 -18.34
CA ILE A 562 -19.91 13.43 -17.39
C ILE A 562 -19.84 12.42 -16.25
N ILE A 563 -18.62 11.95 -15.95
CA ILE A 563 -18.31 11.01 -14.88
C ILE A 563 -17.23 11.63 -13.98
N VAL A 564 -17.49 11.71 -12.68
CA VAL A 564 -16.50 12.19 -11.69
C VAL A 564 -15.97 11.04 -10.86
N PHE A 565 -14.65 10.86 -10.88
CA PHE A 565 -13.92 9.88 -10.10
C PHE A 565 -13.28 10.54 -8.88
N ALA A 566 -13.89 10.34 -7.71
CA ALA A 566 -13.49 10.97 -6.46
C ALA A 566 -12.63 10.03 -5.59
N ILE A 567 -11.33 10.30 -5.50
CA ILE A 567 -10.39 9.43 -4.76
C ILE A 567 -10.51 9.62 -3.24
N GLY A 568 -10.52 8.50 -2.51
CA GLY A 568 -10.39 8.45 -1.05
C GLY A 568 -11.60 8.98 -0.29
N GLN A 569 -12.79 8.98 -0.90
CA GLN A 569 -14.06 9.42 -0.32
C GLN A 569 -14.99 8.21 -0.11
N SER A 570 -15.72 8.16 1.01
CA SER A 570 -16.74 7.11 1.24
C SER A 570 -18.13 7.56 0.77
N LYS A 571 -18.96 6.60 0.32
CA LYS A 571 -20.38 6.83 -0.02
C LYS A 571 -21.25 7.28 1.18
N SER A 572 -20.74 7.25 2.41
CA SER A 572 -21.49 7.52 3.64
C SER A 572 -21.48 9.00 4.09
N MET A 573 -20.79 9.90 3.40
CA MET A 573 -20.74 11.31 3.80
C MET A 573 -21.95 12.12 3.30
N LYS A 574 -22.38 13.07 4.12
CA LYS A 574 -23.39 14.13 3.84
C LYS A 574 -23.22 14.83 2.48
N MET A 575 -22.01 14.75 1.93
CA MET A 575 -21.56 15.22 0.62
C MET A 575 -22.32 14.55 -0.55
N VAL A 576 -22.81 13.30 -0.44
CA VAL A 576 -23.44 12.55 -1.56
C VAL A 576 -24.60 13.30 -2.23
N LYS A 577 -25.43 14.04 -1.48
CA LYS A 577 -26.53 14.82 -2.06
C LYS A 577 -26.07 16.09 -2.79
N GLU A 578 -24.98 16.72 -2.34
CA GLU A 578 -24.36 17.86 -3.03
C GLU A 578 -23.56 17.37 -4.26
N ILE A 579 -23.00 16.16 -4.15
CA ILE A 579 -22.28 15.41 -5.16
C ILE A 579 -23.21 15.06 -6.34
N GLU A 580 -24.37 14.42 -6.11
CA GLU A 580 -25.34 14.04 -7.16
C GLU A 580 -25.90 15.25 -7.95
N ALA A 581 -25.88 16.46 -7.38
CA ALA A 581 -26.34 17.66 -8.07
C ALA A 581 -25.37 18.14 -9.18
N ILE A 582 -24.10 17.70 -9.14
CA ILE A 582 -23.02 18.26 -9.96
C ILE A 582 -22.88 17.56 -11.31
N THR A 583 -23.08 16.24 -11.37
CA THR A 583 -22.80 15.41 -12.55
C THR A 583 -23.82 14.27 -12.71
N GLU A 584 -23.75 13.54 -13.82
CA GLU A 584 -24.62 12.38 -14.08
C GLU A 584 -24.16 11.14 -13.31
N THR A 585 -22.85 10.93 -13.19
CA THR A 585 -22.28 9.78 -12.47
C THR A 585 -21.12 10.20 -11.58
N ILE A 586 -21.10 9.69 -10.34
CA ILE A 586 -19.94 9.77 -9.45
C ILE A 586 -19.49 8.37 -9.04
N VAL A 587 -18.20 8.13 -9.20
CA VAL A 587 -17.53 6.91 -8.78
C VAL A 587 -16.58 7.26 -7.65
N ALA A 588 -16.89 6.79 -6.44
CA ALA A 588 -15.99 6.90 -5.31
C ALA A 588 -14.88 5.86 -5.45
N LEU A 589 -13.64 6.32 -5.63
CA LEU A 589 -12.49 5.45 -5.81
C LEU A 589 -11.73 5.26 -4.49
N PRO A 590 -11.25 4.05 -4.18
CA PRO A 590 -10.33 3.85 -3.07
C PRO A 590 -8.97 4.50 -3.36
N LYS A 591 -8.11 4.58 -2.34
CA LYS A 591 -6.71 5.01 -2.53
C LYS A 591 -5.83 3.93 -3.15
N ASP A 592 -6.31 2.69 -3.29
CA ASP A 592 -5.56 1.64 -3.98
C ASP A 592 -5.52 1.94 -5.48
N VAL A 593 -4.33 2.22 -6.01
CA VAL A 593 -4.10 2.58 -7.41
C VAL A 593 -4.63 1.52 -8.38
N ARG A 594 -4.56 0.23 -8.02
CA ARG A 594 -5.00 -0.87 -8.91
C ARG A 594 -6.51 -0.89 -9.01
N ILE A 595 -7.20 -0.87 -7.87
CA ILE A 595 -8.67 -0.86 -7.84
C ILE A 595 -9.20 0.42 -8.51
N ALA A 596 -8.59 1.57 -8.21
CA ALA A 596 -8.98 2.84 -8.80
C ALA A 596 -8.93 2.82 -10.34
N ARG A 597 -7.89 2.20 -10.93
CA ARG A 597 -7.74 2.10 -12.39
C ARG A 597 -8.80 1.19 -13.02
N GLU A 598 -9.08 0.04 -12.42
CA GLU A 598 -10.08 -0.88 -12.95
C GLU A 598 -11.49 -0.28 -12.93
N GLU A 599 -11.83 0.44 -11.87
CA GLU A 599 -13.12 1.16 -11.78
C GLU A 599 -13.23 2.27 -12.86
N ILE A 600 -12.14 3.00 -13.15
CA ILE A 600 -12.11 3.99 -14.24
C ILE A 600 -12.29 3.30 -15.60
N ARG A 601 -11.54 2.21 -15.86
CA ARG A 601 -11.62 1.44 -17.11
C ARG A 601 -13.02 0.88 -17.35
N ALA A 602 -13.67 0.37 -16.32
CA ALA A 602 -15.03 -0.18 -16.40
C ALA A 602 -16.05 0.86 -16.92
N CYS A 603 -15.80 2.15 -16.69
CA CYS A 603 -16.66 3.24 -17.15
C CYS A 603 -16.51 3.56 -18.65
N LYS A 604 -15.41 3.13 -19.30
CA LYS A 604 -15.14 3.33 -20.74
C LYS A 604 -15.30 4.79 -21.18
N VAL A 605 -14.58 5.67 -20.48
CA VAL A 605 -14.48 7.09 -20.79
C VAL A 605 -13.70 7.32 -22.09
N ASP A 606 -14.12 8.32 -22.87
CA ASP A 606 -13.47 8.72 -24.13
C ASP A 606 -12.37 9.76 -23.87
N VAL A 607 -12.66 10.70 -22.97
CA VAL A 607 -11.75 11.77 -22.55
C VAL A 607 -11.58 11.70 -21.03
N LEU A 608 -10.34 11.73 -20.54
CA LEU A 608 -10.04 11.72 -19.11
C LEU A 608 -9.24 12.95 -18.70
N ILE A 609 -9.78 13.73 -17.78
CA ILE A 609 -9.21 14.98 -17.29
C ILE A 609 -8.70 14.80 -15.87
N TYR A 610 -7.46 15.24 -15.63
CA TYR A 610 -6.84 15.37 -14.32
C TYR A 610 -6.73 16.85 -13.94
N PRO A 611 -7.61 17.38 -13.08
CA PRO A 611 -7.63 18.83 -12.83
C PRO A 611 -6.43 19.36 -12.02
N GLU A 612 -5.74 18.48 -11.28
CA GLU A 612 -4.63 18.88 -10.40
C GLU A 612 -3.53 17.83 -10.26
N LEU A 613 -3.09 17.29 -11.40
CA LEU A 613 -2.12 16.19 -11.41
C LEU A 613 -0.80 16.58 -10.73
N GLY A 614 -0.31 15.72 -9.84
CA GLY A 614 0.91 15.94 -9.05
C GLY A 614 0.68 16.45 -7.62
N MET A 615 -0.52 16.94 -7.26
CA MET A 615 -0.83 17.34 -5.87
C MET A 615 -1.17 16.15 -4.94
N ASP A 616 -1.71 15.07 -5.49
CA ASP A 616 -1.96 13.81 -4.77
C ASP A 616 -1.16 12.67 -5.43
N LYS A 617 -0.57 11.81 -4.59
CA LYS A 617 0.16 10.63 -5.07
C LYS A 617 -0.77 9.69 -5.83
N THR A 618 -1.99 9.50 -5.35
CA THR A 618 -2.89 8.48 -5.93
C THR A 618 -3.28 8.86 -7.34
N THR A 619 -3.71 10.10 -7.57
CA THR A 619 -4.03 10.60 -8.93
C THR A 619 -2.81 10.50 -9.84
N TYR A 620 -1.61 10.86 -9.35
CA TYR A 620 -0.36 10.77 -10.11
C TYR A 620 -0.07 9.33 -10.57
N PHE A 621 -0.08 8.35 -9.67
CA PHE A 621 0.19 6.96 -10.03
C PHE A 621 -0.92 6.29 -10.84
N VAL A 622 -2.19 6.68 -10.64
CA VAL A 622 -3.30 6.25 -11.51
C VAL A 622 -3.09 6.77 -12.94
N SER A 623 -2.61 8.01 -13.10
CA SER A 623 -2.43 8.65 -14.40
C SER A 623 -1.33 8.02 -15.27
N LEU A 624 -0.36 7.33 -14.68
CA LEU A 624 0.71 6.63 -15.43
C LEU A 624 0.17 5.53 -16.34
N ALA A 625 -1.10 5.14 -16.18
CA ALA A 625 -1.79 4.22 -17.06
C ALA A 625 -2.59 5.01 -18.09
N ARG A 626 -2.65 4.47 -19.31
CA ARG A 626 -3.64 4.96 -20.26
C ARG A 626 -5.00 4.35 -19.96
N LEU A 627 -5.94 5.20 -19.54
CA LEU A 627 -7.29 4.83 -19.12
C LEU A 627 -8.38 5.38 -20.04
N ALA A 628 -8.02 6.30 -20.94
CA ALA A 628 -8.89 6.83 -21.99
C ALA A 628 -8.11 7.10 -23.29
N PRO A 629 -8.79 7.10 -24.46
CA PRO A 629 -8.22 7.49 -25.74
C PRO A 629 -7.61 8.89 -25.76
N VAL A 630 -8.16 9.86 -25.03
CA VAL A 630 -7.55 11.18 -24.82
C VAL A 630 -7.42 11.44 -23.32
N GLN A 631 -6.23 11.80 -22.86
CA GLN A 631 -5.97 12.20 -21.48
C GLN A 631 -5.38 13.61 -21.43
N ALA A 632 -5.93 14.46 -20.56
CA ALA A 632 -5.43 15.81 -20.40
C ALA A 632 -5.29 16.20 -18.93
N VAL A 633 -4.33 17.06 -18.64
CA VAL A 633 -4.15 17.71 -17.35
C VAL A 633 -4.55 19.18 -17.47
N TRP A 634 -5.26 19.68 -16.47
CA TRP A 634 -5.57 21.10 -16.37
C TRP A 634 -4.64 21.79 -15.39
N TRP A 635 -4.44 23.10 -15.57
CA TRP A 635 -3.47 23.89 -14.83
C TRP A 635 -3.75 24.08 -13.32
N GLY A 636 -4.72 23.37 -12.73
CA GLY A 636 -4.99 23.44 -11.29
C GLY A 636 -3.77 23.13 -10.42
N ASN A 637 -2.82 22.35 -10.95
CA ASN A 637 -1.41 22.42 -10.58
C ASN A 637 -0.62 23.11 -11.70
N ALA A 638 -0.02 24.28 -11.42
CA ALA A 638 0.57 25.17 -12.42
C ALA A 638 1.98 24.74 -12.86
N ASP A 639 2.14 23.47 -13.21
CA ASP A 639 3.38 22.86 -13.69
C ASP A 639 3.08 21.64 -14.56
N THR A 640 4.04 21.21 -15.38
CA THR A 640 3.96 19.99 -16.19
C THR A 640 3.71 18.75 -15.32
N SER A 641 2.94 17.78 -15.81
CA SER A 641 2.80 16.51 -15.09
C SER A 641 4.06 15.66 -15.18
N GLY A 642 4.76 15.72 -16.32
CA GLY A 642 5.85 14.81 -16.67
C GLY A 642 5.39 13.37 -16.90
N VAL A 643 4.09 13.11 -16.94
CA VAL A 643 3.52 11.76 -17.05
C VAL A 643 3.46 11.35 -18.53
N PRO A 644 4.11 10.24 -18.93
CA PRO A 644 4.22 9.86 -20.35
C PRO A 644 2.90 9.59 -21.08
N THR A 645 1.84 9.25 -20.34
CA THR A 645 0.52 8.88 -20.87
C THR A 645 -0.42 10.07 -21.05
N MET A 646 0.04 11.30 -20.78
CA MET A 646 -0.78 12.51 -20.84
C MET A 646 -0.60 13.21 -22.20
N ASP A 647 -1.69 13.49 -22.91
CA ASP A 647 -1.62 14.06 -24.25
C ASP A 647 -1.54 15.58 -24.20
N TYR A 648 -2.43 16.19 -23.41
CA TYR A 648 -2.64 17.63 -23.43
C TYR A 648 -2.45 18.29 -22.06
N TYR A 649 -1.78 19.44 -22.05
CA TYR A 649 -1.80 20.40 -20.94
C TYR A 649 -2.75 21.54 -21.30
N LEU A 650 -3.86 21.63 -20.57
CA LEU A 650 -4.89 22.65 -20.76
C LEU A 650 -4.51 23.90 -19.97
N THR A 651 -4.20 24.99 -20.67
CA THR A 651 -3.75 26.27 -20.09
C THR A 651 -4.55 27.46 -20.64
N SER A 652 -4.13 28.68 -20.28
CA SER A 652 -4.75 29.94 -20.69
C SER A 652 -3.92 30.65 -21.77
N GLU A 653 -4.57 31.42 -22.64
CA GLU A 653 -3.94 32.37 -23.57
C GLU A 653 -3.08 33.45 -22.88
N HIS A 654 -3.20 33.58 -21.55
CA HIS A 654 -2.38 34.49 -20.74
C HIS A 654 -1.05 33.87 -20.29
N GLU A 655 -0.78 32.62 -20.68
CA GLU A 655 0.51 32.00 -20.48
C GLU A 655 1.60 32.69 -21.32
N HIS A 656 2.87 32.46 -20.97
CA HIS A 656 3.97 33.11 -21.65
C HIS A 656 4.15 32.61 -23.09
N SER A 657 4.70 33.46 -23.96
CA SER A 657 4.94 33.13 -25.38
C SER A 657 5.82 31.88 -25.62
N THR A 658 6.57 31.45 -24.62
CA THR A 658 7.41 30.23 -24.64
C THR A 658 6.68 28.99 -24.14
N VAL A 659 5.35 29.02 -23.97
CA VAL A 659 4.51 27.95 -23.40
C VAL A 659 4.86 26.54 -23.88
N ASN A 660 5.15 26.37 -25.19
CA ASN A 660 5.44 25.08 -25.80
C ASN A 660 6.75 24.43 -25.29
N SER A 661 7.64 25.16 -24.63
CA SER A 661 8.84 24.58 -24.01
C SER A 661 8.64 24.19 -22.54
N HIS A 662 7.55 24.61 -21.90
CA HIS A 662 7.33 24.42 -20.45
C HIS A 662 6.70 23.07 -20.08
N TYR A 663 6.05 22.40 -21.04
CA TYR A 663 5.23 21.21 -20.79
C TYR A 663 5.75 19.98 -21.53
N SER A 664 5.58 18.80 -20.92
CA SER A 664 5.87 17.53 -21.58
C SER A 664 4.75 17.12 -22.55
N GLU A 665 3.55 17.56 -22.25
CA GLU A 665 2.31 17.37 -22.97
C GLU A 665 2.17 18.41 -24.09
N ALA A 666 1.30 18.15 -25.07
CA ALA A 666 0.92 19.14 -26.06
C ALA A 666 0.05 20.23 -25.41
N VAL A 667 0.35 21.50 -25.68
CA VAL A 667 -0.36 22.61 -25.07
C VAL A 667 -1.69 22.85 -25.80
N TYR A 668 -2.78 22.98 -25.05
CA TYR A 668 -4.06 23.49 -25.53
C TYR A 668 -4.42 24.77 -24.76
N GLU A 669 -4.46 25.90 -25.44
CA GLU A 669 -4.72 27.21 -24.84
C GLU A 669 -6.21 27.56 -24.92
N PHE A 670 -6.83 27.80 -23.78
CA PHE A 670 -8.16 28.40 -23.68
C PHE A 670 -8.10 29.90 -23.84
N LYS A 671 -9.16 30.48 -24.42
CA LYS A 671 -9.44 31.91 -24.24
C LYS A 671 -9.81 32.19 -22.78
N GLY A 672 -9.21 33.23 -22.21
CA GLY A 672 -9.30 33.53 -20.79
C GLY A 672 -8.70 32.43 -19.91
N MET A 673 -9.15 32.35 -18.65
CA MET A 673 -8.56 31.48 -17.64
C MET A 673 -9.08 30.04 -17.65
N GLY A 674 -10.19 29.75 -18.34
CA GLY A 674 -10.81 28.42 -18.31
C GLY A 674 -11.41 28.03 -16.95
N ILE A 675 -11.81 29.01 -16.12
CA ILE A 675 -12.50 28.80 -14.84
C ILE A 675 -13.94 29.32 -14.87
N TYR A 676 -14.85 28.57 -14.26
CA TYR A 676 -16.21 29.04 -13.97
C TYR A 676 -16.45 28.94 -12.47
N HIS A 677 -16.72 30.06 -11.82
CA HIS A 677 -17.01 30.11 -10.38
C HIS A 677 -17.81 31.36 -10.01
N LYS A 678 -18.65 31.29 -8.98
CA LYS A 678 -19.28 32.43 -8.33
C LYS A 678 -18.31 33.10 -7.37
N LEU A 679 -18.14 34.42 -7.48
CA LEU A 679 -17.28 35.11 -6.51
C LEU A 679 -17.69 34.81 -5.06
N PRO A 680 -16.72 34.49 -4.16
CA PRO A 680 -17.00 34.20 -2.77
C PRO A 680 -17.90 35.26 -2.12
N ALA A 681 -18.97 34.82 -1.47
CA ALA A 681 -19.89 35.71 -0.79
C ALA A 681 -19.16 36.46 0.34
N LEU A 682 -19.26 37.79 0.32
CA LEU A 682 -18.66 38.61 1.38
C LEU A 682 -19.38 38.38 2.72
N PRO A 683 -18.66 38.32 3.85
CA PRO A 683 -19.28 38.16 5.16
C PRO A 683 -20.33 39.25 5.42
N LYS A 684 -21.54 38.85 5.85
CA LYS A 684 -22.65 39.78 6.16
C LYS A 684 -22.28 40.81 7.24
N ARG A 685 -21.38 40.44 8.16
CA ARG A 685 -20.87 41.32 9.21
C ARG A 685 -19.45 41.72 8.84
N THR A 686 -19.26 42.98 8.49
CA THR A 686 -17.93 43.54 8.25
C THR A 686 -17.32 43.90 9.61
N ILE A 687 -16.31 43.17 10.05
CA ILE A 687 -15.40 43.65 11.10
C ILE A 687 -14.71 44.90 10.53
N ASN A 688 -14.62 45.97 11.33
CA ASN A 688 -14.03 47.23 10.88
C ASN A 688 -12.52 47.03 10.64
N ARG A 689 -11.95 47.64 9.59
CA ARG A 689 -10.50 47.70 9.32
C ARG A 689 -9.71 48.03 10.57
N ASP A 690 -10.17 49.03 11.32
CA ASP A 690 -9.50 49.50 12.55
C ASP A 690 -9.46 48.44 13.65
N GLN A 691 -10.48 47.57 13.73
CA GLN A 691 -10.51 46.48 14.72
C GLN A 691 -9.47 45.40 14.39
N VAL A 692 -9.31 45.06 13.11
CA VAL A 692 -8.29 44.10 12.67
C VAL A 692 -6.90 44.67 12.90
N ARG A 693 -6.68 45.95 12.56
CA ARG A 693 -5.38 46.62 12.78
C ARG A 693 -5.04 46.71 14.25
N LYS A 694 -5.99 47.09 15.11
CA LYS A 694 -5.79 47.10 16.56
C LYS A 694 -5.44 45.71 17.12
N ALA A 695 -6.08 44.66 16.62
CA ALA A 695 -5.74 43.29 17.02
C ALA A 695 -4.33 42.88 16.58
N ILE A 696 -3.84 43.39 15.44
CA ILE A 696 -2.46 43.19 14.99
C ILE A 696 -1.50 43.98 15.89
N GLU A 697 -1.78 45.24 16.18
CA GLU A 697 -1.01 46.08 17.10
C GLU A 697 -0.82 45.39 18.45
N GLU A 698 -1.91 44.93 19.06
CA GLU A 698 -1.90 44.23 20.36
C GLU A 698 -1.17 42.87 20.28
N ARG A 699 -1.33 42.13 19.18
CA ARG A 699 -0.73 40.79 19.04
C ARG A 699 0.78 40.83 18.84
N PHE A 700 1.28 41.83 18.12
CA PHE A 700 2.69 41.93 17.74
C PHE A 700 3.45 43.03 18.49
N ASP A 701 2.78 43.75 19.40
CA ASP A 701 3.33 44.88 20.17
C ASP A 701 3.98 45.94 19.27
N ILE A 702 3.24 46.37 18.24
CA ILE A 702 3.70 47.37 17.26
C ILE A 702 2.96 48.69 17.42
N SER A 703 3.67 49.79 17.11
CA SER A 703 3.10 51.15 17.05
C SER A 703 1.92 51.20 16.08
N PRO A 704 0.84 51.96 16.37
CA PRO A 704 -0.30 52.13 15.46
C PRO A 704 0.05 52.87 14.16
N ASP A 705 1.18 53.59 14.12
CA ASP A 705 1.68 54.29 12.93
C ASP A 705 2.59 53.38 12.08
N PHE A 706 1.98 52.44 11.35
CA PHE A 706 2.67 51.51 10.46
C PHE A 706 1.91 51.30 9.14
N HIS A 707 2.63 50.93 8.09
CA HIS A 707 2.03 50.45 6.84
C HIS A 707 2.01 48.93 6.84
N PHE A 708 0.81 48.36 6.71
CA PHE A 708 0.54 46.93 6.78
C PHE A 708 0.64 46.31 5.39
N TYR A 709 1.74 45.58 5.15
CA TYR A 709 1.93 44.76 3.95
C TYR A 709 1.59 43.30 4.24
N LEU A 710 0.74 42.70 3.42
CA LEU A 710 0.38 41.29 3.54
C LEU A 710 0.82 40.53 2.29
N ALA A 711 1.71 39.55 2.45
CA ALA A 711 1.98 38.57 1.40
C ALA A 711 0.92 37.46 1.46
N ILE A 712 0.27 37.20 0.33
CA ILE A 712 -0.82 36.22 0.25
C ILE A 712 -0.34 34.84 -0.13
N GLU A 713 0.93 34.52 0.08
CA GLU A 713 1.46 33.17 -0.13
C GLU A 713 1.90 32.52 1.16
N SER A 714 1.84 31.18 1.18
CA SER A 714 2.42 30.43 2.30
C SER A 714 3.94 30.55 2.27
N ILE A 715 4.56 30.55 3.46
CA ILE A 715 6.02 30.63 3.61
C ILE A 715 6.80 29.60 2.78
N ILE A 716 6.23 28.43 2.48
CA ILE A 716 6.86 27.38 1.67
C ILE A 716 6.94 27.72 0.17
N HIS A 717 6.28 28.78 -0.28
CA HIS A 717 6.32 29.26 -1.67
C HIS A 717 7.13 30.55 -1.84
N ILE A 718 7.84 30.99 -0.79
CA ILE A 718 8.61 32.23 -0.81
C ILE A 718 10.03 31.94 -1.33
N HIS A 719 10.27 32.35 -2.57
CA HIS A 719 11.58 32.28 -3.23
C HIS A 719 12.57 33.30 -2.63
N PRO A 720 13.88 33.03 -2.57
CA PRO A 720 14.88 33.97 -2.06
C PRO A 720 14.90 35.34 -2.78
N ASP A 721 14.48 35.42 -4.04
CA ASP A 721 14.36 36.72 -4.75
C ASP A 721 13.34 37.66 -4.07
N PHE A 722 12.38 37.10 -3.34
CA PHE A 722 11.45 37.89 -2.53
C PHE A 722 12.15 38.56 -1.35
N ASP A 723 13.21 37.97 -0.81
CA ASP A 723 13.95 38.51 0.33
C ASP A 723 14.57 39.88 -0.06
N ALA A 724 15.15 39.97 -1.26
CA ALA A 724 15.64 41.22 -1.83
C ALA A 724 14.52 42.26 -2.03
N ALA A 725 13.34 41.83 -2.49
CA ALA A 725 12.17 42.71 -2.60
C ALA A 725 11.77 43.32 -1.24
N VAL A 726 11.86 42.52 -0.17
CA VAL A 726 11.52 42.96 1.19
C VAL A 726 12.56 43.93 1.75
N VAL A 727 13.85 43.72 1.47
CA VAL A 727 14.90 44.68 1.81
C VAL A 727 14.60 46.04 1.16
N ASN A 728 14.41 46.06 -0.16
CA ASN A 728 14.12 47.30 -0.90
C ASN A 728 12.83 47.97 -0.40
N LEU A 729 11.78 47.19 -0.11
CA LEU A 729 10.53 47.68 0.49
C LEU A 729 10.77 48.39 1.83
N PHE A 730 11.59 47.79 2.69
CA PHE A 730 11.92 48.36 4.00
C PHE A 730 12.83 49.58 3.91
N GLU A 731 13.63 49.68 2.85
CA GLU A 731 14.43 50.86 2.55
C GLU A 731 13.56 52.03 2.10
N GLU A 732 12.63 51.81 1.17
CA GLU A 732 11.75 52.85 0.61
C GLU A 732 10.67 53.33 1.60
N ASP A 733 10.09 52.41 2.38
CA ASP A 733 9.04 52.72 3.33
C ASP A 733 9.48 52.37 4.76
N LYS A 734 9.92 53.37 5.53
CA LYS A 734 10.37 53.17 6.92
C LYS A 734 9.26 52.73 7.88
N LYS A 735 7.99 52.86 7.50
CA LYS A 735 6.83 52.42 8.29
C LYS A 735 6.36 51.01 7.92
N ALA A 736 6.92 50.40 6.87
CA ALA A 736 6.47 49.09 6.43
C ALA A 736 6.68 48.02 7.51
N ARG A 737 5.65 47.20 7.69
CA ARG A 737 5.65 45.93 8.43
C ARG A 737 5.06 44.86 7.51
N LEU A 738 5.83 43.80 7.27
CA LEU A 738 5.44 42.71 6.39
C LEU A 738 4.90 41.53 7.20
N PHE A 739 3.78 40.97 6.75
CA PHE A 739 3.16 39.80 7.37
C PHE A 739 3.09 38.63 6.38
N LEU A 740 3.59 37.47 6.80
CA LEU A 740 3.61 36.21 6.05
C LEU A 740 2.70 35.17 6.69
N LEU A 741 2.16 34.25 5.88
CA LEU A 741 1.25 33.19 6.33
C LEU A 741 2.01 31.89 6.66
N SER A 742 1.93 31.43 7.90
CA SER A 742 2.66 30.26 8.44
C SER A 742 1.71 29.27 9.14
N THR A 743 2.25 28.14 9.61
CA THR A 743 1.50 27.12 10.37
C THR A 743 2.20 26.77 11.68
N SER A 744 1.42 26.48 12.73
CA SER A 744 1.97 25.99 14.01
C SER A 744 2.39 24.52 13.97
N SER A 745 1.91 23.74 13.00
CA SER A 745 2.21 22.30 12.89
C SER A 745 3.67 22.02 12.46
N ARG A 746 4.30 22.93 11.70
CA ARG A 746 5.71 22.86 11.30
C ARG A 746 6.45 24.15 11.66
N LYS A 747 6.65 24.39 12.95
CA LYS A 747 7.28 25.63 13.46
C LYS A 747 8.66 25.88 12.84
N ILE A 748 9.40 24.81 12.56
CA ILE A 748 10.74 24.89 11.98
C ILE A 748 10.77 25.63 10.64
N TRP A 749 9.71 25.55 9.82
CA TRP A 749 9.67 26.25 8.54
C TRP A 749 9.72 27.77 8.73
N LYS A 750 9.03 28.28 9.75
CA LYS A 750 9.10 29.70 10.11
C LYS A 750 10.52 30.08 10.47
N SER A 751 11.16 29.33 11.36
CA SER A 751 12.53 29.60 11.82
C SER A 751 13.55 29.55 10.67
N GLN A 752 13.41 28.58 9.76
CA GLN A 752 14.27 28.47 8.56
C GLN A 752 14.12 29.67 7.63
N LEU A 753 12.87 30.05 7.29
CA LEU A 753 12.64 31.21 6.42
C LEU A 753 13.10 32.51 7.09
N GLN A 754 12.81 32.68 8.39
CA GLN A 754 13.23 33.87 9.13
C GLN A 754 14.76 34.01 9.13
N ALA A 755 15.49 32.94 9.45
CA ALA A 755 16.96 32.94 9.43
C ALA A 755 17.52 33.26 8.03
N ARG A 756 16.87 32.74 6.97
CA ARG A 756 17.21 33.05 5.57
C ARG A 756 17.05 34.54 5.27
N MET A 757 15.88 35.10 5.58
CA MET A 757 15.57 36.51 5.32
C MET A 757 16.46 37.45 6.13
N GLU A 758 16.73 37.14 7.41
CA GLU A 758 17.66 37.91 8.25
C GLU A 758 19.08 37.91 7.65
N SER A 759 19.54 36.75 7.15
CA SER A 759 20.84 36.63 6.49
C SER A 759 20.92 37.44 5.19
N ALA A 760 19.80 37.64 4.51
CA ALA A 760 19.68 38.51 3.34
C ALA A 760 19.57 40.00 3.69
N GLY A 761 19.52 40.37 4.98
CA GLY A 761 19.44 41.75 5.45
C GLY A 761 18.03 42.26 5.75
N VAL A 762 17.02 41.38 5.77
CA VAL A 762 15.66 41.75 6.18
C VAL A 762 15.63 42.02 7.68
N ASP A 763 15.10 43.18 8.05
CA ASP A 763 14.95 43.60 9.45
C ASP A 763 13.91 42.71 10.19
N PRO A 764 14.33 41.91 11.18
CA PRO A 764 13.44 40.99 11.89
C PRO A 764 12.36 41.69 12.72
N ASP A 765 12.59 42.94 13.16
CA ASP A 765 11.59 43.70 13.94
C ASP A 765 10.41 44.16 13.07
N ARG A 766 10.55 44.03 11.75
CA ARG A 766 9.58 44.48 10.76
C ARG A 766 8.94 43.32 9.98
N LEU A 767 9.38 42.09 10.25
CA LEU A 767 8.90 40.86 9.66
C LEU A 767 8.04 40.08 10.66
N HIS A 768 6.80 39.78 10.29
CA HIS A 768 5.84 39.12 11.17
C HIS A 768 5.20 37.90 10.51
N PHE A 769 4.80 36.93 11.33
CA PHE A 769 4.20 35.68 10.88
C PHE A 769 2.83 35.46 11.51
N LEU A 770 1.82 35.30 10.66
CA LEU A 770 0.46 34.96 11.04
C LEU A 770 0.28 33.45 10.92
N THR A 771 0.11 32.77 12.05
CA THR A 771 0.01 31.30 12.11
C THR A 771 -1.43 30.83 12.08
N ASP A 772 -1.68 29.77 11.29
CA ASP A 772 -2.96 29.03 11.19
C ASP A 772 -4.16 29.94 10.89
N VAL A 773 -3.96 30.86 9.94
CA VAL A 773 -4.98 31.78 9.43
C VAL A 773 -5.98 30.99 8.59
N ASP A 774 -7.25 30.98 9.01
CA ASP A 774 -8.33 30.41 8.21
C ASP A 774 -8.74 31.36 7.07
N GLN A 775 -9.56 30.85 6.14
CA GLN A 775 -9.98 31.63 4.98
C GLN A 775 -10.70 32.95 5.32
N LYS A 776 -11.56 32.94 6.36
CA LYS A 776 -12.30 34.15 6.74
C LYS A 776 -11.34 35.18 7.30
N GLN A 777 -10.39 34.74 8.13
CA GLN A 777 -9.33 35.57 8.68
C GLN A 777 -8.45 36.16 7.59
N GLU A 778 -8.05 35.36 6.59
CA GLU A 778 -7.25 35.82 5.45
C GLU A 778 -7.96 36.96 4.70
N SER A 779 -9.27 36.84 4.44
CA SER A 779 -10.06 37.91 3.79
C SER A 779 -10.13 39.19 4.65
N MET A 780 -10.24 39.05 5.97
CA MET A 780 -10.25 40.19 6.90
C MET A 780 -8.89 40.91 6.92
N LEU A 781 -7.80 40.14 6.93
CA LEU A 781 -6.43 40.67 6.88
C LEU A 781 -6.18 41.41 5.57
N MET A 782 -6.54 40.82 4.42
CA MET A 782 -6.41 41.46 3.10
C MET A 782 -7.12 42.81 3.05
N ARG A 783 -8.33 42.92 3.61
CA ARG A 783 -9.10 44.19 3.65
C ARG A 783 -8.51 45.22 4.62
N ALA A 784 -7.74 44.77 5.61
CA ALA A 784 -7.11 45.62 6.61
C ALA A 784 -5.69 46.09 6.22
N ALA A 785 -5.05 45.38 5.29
CA ALA A 785 -3.75 45.73 4.73
C ALA A 785 -3.78 47.05 3.95
N ASP A 786 -2.68 47.80 3.99
CA ASP A 786 -2.45 48.99 3.16
C ASP A 786 -2.02 48.57 1.74
N ALA A 787 -1.21 47.50 1.64
CA ALA A 787 -0.88 46.85 0.38
C ALA A 787 -0.91 45.33 0.53
N VAL A 788 -1.47 44.66 -0.47
CA VAL A 788 -1.44 43.19 -0.60
C VAL A 788 -0.54 42.85 -1.78
N VAL A 789 0.33 41.87 -1.58
CA VAL A 789 1.36 41.52 -2.55
C VAL A 789 1.39 40.01 -2.78
N ALA A 790 1.54 39.59 -4.03
CA ALA A 790 1.70 38.19 -4.42
C ALA A 790 3.19 37.78 -4.42
N SER A 791 3.53 36.51 -4.19
CA SER A 791 4.93 36.07 -4.37
C SER A 791 5.37 36.20 -5.83
N LEU A 792 6.68 36.30 -6.05
CA LEU A 792 7.27 36.62 -7.36
C LEU A 792 7.17 35.47 -8.38
N HIS A 793 7.26 34.22 -7.94
CA HIS A 793 7.38 33.07 -8.87
C HIS A 793 6.22 32.08 -8.79
N LEU A 794 5.38 32.19 -7.77
CA LEU A 794 4.22 31.32 -7.59
C LEU A 794 3.09 32.13 -6.95
N THR A 795 1.92 32.13 -7.58
CA THR A 795 0.73 32.78 -7.05
C THR A 795 -0.39 31.77 -6.81
N ARG A 796 -1.10 31.88 -5.68
CA ARG A 796 -2.22 31.00 -5.33
C ARG A 796 -3.52 31.53 -5.96
N PRO A 797 -4.14 30.79 -6.90
CA PRO A 797 -5.35 31.24 -7.58
C PRO A 797 -6.47 31.66 -6.62
N ARG A 798 -6.70 30.86 -5.57
CA ARG A 798 -7.75 31.10 -4.58
C ARG A 798 -7.52 32.38 -3.78
N ALA A 799 -6.29 32.67 -3.40
CA ALA A 799 -5.95 33.85 -2.61
C ALA A 799 -6.19 35.13 -3.40
N SER A 800 -5.75 35.15 -4.68
CA SER A 800 -5.98 36.27 -5.60
C SER A 800 -7.46 36.51 -5.85
N LEU A 801 -8.24 35.45 -6.14
CA LEU A 801 -9.69 35.56 -6.32
C LEU A 801 -10.40 36.08 -5.07
N GLN A 802 -9.98 35.63 -3.89
CA GLN A 802 -10.52 36.11 -2.61
C GLN A 802 -10.23 37.60 -2.39
N ALA A 803 -9.04 38.07 -2.73
CA ALA A 803 -8.70 39.49 -2.68
C ALA A 803 -9.59 40.29 -3.63
N PHE A 804 -9.73 39.87 -4.90
CA PHE A 804 -10.56 40.56 -5.88
C PHE A 804 -12.05 40.53 -5.54
N ALA A 805 -12.56 39.42 -4.99
CA ALA A 805 -13.91 39.31 -4.44
C ALA A 805 -14.15 40.30 -3.29
N ALA A 806 -13.12 40.61 -2.49
CA ALA A 806 -13.14 41.65 -1.47
C ALA A 806 -12.92 43.07 -2.01
N GLY A 807 -12.59 43.21 -3.29
CA GLY A 807 -12.23 44.50 -3.91
C GLY A 807 -10.86 45.00 -3.49
N VAL A 808 -9.96 44.09 -3.09
CA VAL A 808 -8.61 44.38 -2.61
C VAL A 808 -7.62 44.27 -3.77
N PRO A 809 -6.84 45.33 -4.06
CA PRO A 809 -5.76 45.29 -5.05
C PRO A 809 -4.58 44.44 -4.58
N VAL A 810 -3.98 43.71 -5.52
CA VAL A 810 -2.82 42.84 -5.30
C VAL A 810 -1.71 43.21 -6.27
N VAL A 811 -0.52 43.54 -5.78
CA VAL A 811 0.65 43.75 -6.66
C VAL A 811 1.18 42.39 -7.12
N THR A 812 1.44 42.22 -8.41
CA THR A 812 1.92 40.96 -9.00
C THR A 812 3.10 41.20 -9.95
N PHE A 813 3.93 40.17 -10.13
CA PHE A 813 5.14 40.18 -10.94
C PHE A 813 5.17 38.92 -11.83
N PRO A 814 4.48 38.92 -12.99
CA PRO A 814 4.46 37.78 -13.88
C PRO A 814 5.81 37.58 -14.56
N ASN A 815 6.36 36.37 -14.45
CA ASN A 815 7.56 35.93 -15.17
C ASN A 815 7.19 34.99 -16.33
N GLU A 816 8.14 34.17 -16.78
CA GLU A 816 7.95 33.24 -17.91
C GLU A 816 7.05 32.05 -17.57
N LEU A 817 6.97 31.60 -16.31
CA LEU A 817 6.24 30.38 -15.93
C LEU A 817 4.81 30.66 -15.47
N TRP A 818 3.86 29.82 -15.87
CA TRP A 818 2.43 29.93 -15.50
C TRP A 818 2.16 30.15 -14.03
N ALA A 819 2.91 29.49 -13.13
CA ALA A 819 2.75 29.62 -11.68
C ALA A 819 2.79 31.08 -11.20
N SER A 820 3.58 31.95 -11.85
CA SER A 820 3.66 33.39 -11.53
C SER A 820 2.57 34.24 -12.20
N ARG A 821 1.95 33.72 -13.27
CA ARG A 821 1.10 34.47 -14.19
C ARG A 821 -0.39 34.33 -13.91
N ILE A 822 -0.81 33.45 -13.01
CA ILE A 822 -2.24 33.24 -12.68
C ILE A 822 -2.91 34.55 -12.23
N THR A 823 -2.28 35.29 -11.32
CA THR A 823 -2.81 36.59 -10.86
C THR A 823 -2.82 37.63 -11.98
N TYR A 824 -1.81 37.60 -12.86
CA TYR A 824 -1.78 38.40 -14.07
C TYR A 824 -2.94 38.07 -15.01
N GLY A 825 -3.26 36.80 -15.23
CA GLY A 825 -4.39 36.39 -16.07
C GLY A 825 -5.73 36.89 -15.55
N PHE A 826 -5.96 36.89 -14.23
CA PHE A 826 -7.14 37.54 -13.64
C PHE A 826 -7.18 39.05 -13.90
N TYR A 827 -6.04 39.72 -13.88
CA TYR A 827 -5.96 41.13 -14.21
C TYR A 827 -6.25 41.40 -15.70
N GLN A 828 -5.76 40.54 -16.60
CA GLN A 828 -6.07 40.63 -18.03
C GLN A 828 -7.57 40.47 -18.29
N GLN A 829 -8.21 39.47 -17.67
CA GLN A 829 -9.65 39.26 -17.77
C GLN A 829 -10.46 40.45 -17.22
N MET A 830 -9.98 41.11 -16.16
CA MET A 830 -10.59 42.35 -15.66
C MET A 830 -10.30 43.58 -16.56
N GLY A 831 -9.21 43.56 -17.34
CA GLY A 831 -8.71 44.67 -18.13
C GLY A 831 -7.99 45.73 -17.28
N ILE A 832 -7.15 45.29 -16.33
CA ILE A 832 -6.43 46.15 -15.38
C ILE A 832 -4.94 45.88 -15.50
N ASN A 833 -4.12 46.90 -15.75
CA ASN A 833 -2.66 46.76 -15.91
C ASN A 833 -1.84 47.56 -14.87
N ASP A 834 -2.47 48.43 -14.08
CA ASP A 834 -1.79 49.37 -13.16
C ASP A 834 -1.06 48.71 -11.97
N LEU A 835 -1.22 47.39 -11.74
CA LEU A 835 -0.66 46.66 -10.59
C LEU A 835 0.22 45.46 -11.01
N ILE A 836 0.63 45.44 -12.29
CA ILE A 836 1.46 44.41 -12.88
C ILE A 836 2.86 44.98 -13.07
N ALA A 837 3.82 44.48 -12.29
CA ALA A 837 5.21 44.91 -12.38
C ALA A 837 5.98 44.12 -13.45
N THR A 838 6.95 44.77 -14.08
CA THR A 838 7.87 44.17 -15.06
C THR A 838 9.30 44.04 -14.55
N THR A 839 9.64 44.76 -13.48
CA THR A 839 10.92 44.63 -12.75
C THR A 839 10.70 44.53 -11.25
N LEU A 840 11.72 44.08 -10.51
CA LEU A 840 11.68 44.01 -9.05
C LEU A 840 11.50 45.41 -8.42
N ASP A 841 12.18 46.43 -8.96
CA ASP A 841 12.07 47.80 -8.49
C ASP A 841 10.65 48.37 -8.73
N GLU A 842 10.04 48.08 -9.88
CA GLU A 842 8.66 48.47 -10.15
C GLU A 842 7.68 47.77 -9.22
N TYR A 843 7.91 46.50 -8.91
CA TYR A 843 7.11 45.73 -7.97
C TYR A 843 7.13 46.38 -6.56
N VAL A 844 8.31 46.74 -6.07
CA VAL A 844 8.48 47.43 -4.78
C VAL A 844 7.81 48.81 -4.82
N ALA A 845 8.08 49.60 -5.86
CA ALA A 845 7.50 50.93 -6.02
C ALA A 845 5.96 50.90 -6.08
N LEU A 846 5.36 49.91 -6.75
CA LEU A 846 3.92 49.71 -6.79
C LEU A 846 3.36 49.33 -5.42
N ALA A 847 4.05 48.46 -4.67
CA ALA A 847 3.64 48.09 -3.32
C ALA A 847 3.67 49.30 -2.38
N VAL A 848 4.77 50.06 -2.38
CA VAL A 848 4.92 51.30 -1.59
C VAL A 848 3.86 52.32 -1.98
N LYS A 849 3.65 52.55 -3.27
CA LYS A 849 2.63 53.47 -3.77
C LYS A 849 1.23 53.03 -3.34
N LEU A 850 0.93 51.74 -3.38
CA LEU A 850 -0.37 51.21 -2.97
C LEU A 850 -0.63 51.42 -1.47
N ALA A 851 0.40 51.34 -0.64
CA ALA A 851 0.28 51.57 0.81
C ALA A 851 0.24 53.06 1.19
N THR A 852 0.99 53.92 0.48
CA THR A 852 1.21 55.32 0.89
C THR A 852 0.32 56.32 0.15
N ASP A 853 -0.04 56.07 -1.11
CA ASP A 853 -0.91 56.94 -1.90
C ASP A 853 -2.38 56.52 -1.77
N THR A 854 -3.09 57.18 -0.86
CA THR A 854 -4.52 56.95 -0.61
C THR A 854 -5.39 57.16 -1.85
N SER A 855 -5.00 58.07 -2.76
CA SER A 855 -5.74 58.33 -3.99
C SER A 855 -5.59 57.16 -4.96
N PHE A 856 -4.35 56.70 -5.16
CA PHE A 856 -4.06 55.54 -5.99
C PHE A 856 -4.72 54.27 -5.44
N HIS A 857 -4.61 54.00 -4.13
CA HIS A 857 -5.29 52.87 -3.50
C HIS A 857 -6.80 52.87 -3.75
N LYS A 858 -7.47 54.01 -3.52
CA LYS A 858 -8.90 54.17 -3.79
C LYS A 858 -9.24 53.96 -5.26
N LYS A 859 -8.43 54.49 -6.18
CA LYS A 859 -8.59 54.27 -7.64
C LYS A 859 -8.58 52.78 -7.95
N MET A 860 -7.59 52.04 -7.43
CA MET A 860 -7.45 50.60 -7.68
C MET A 860 -8.61 49.78 -7.09
N VAL A 861 -9.01 50.05 -5.85
CA VAL A 861 -10.17 49.42 -5.21
C VAL A 861 -11.44 49.62 -6.05
N GLN A 862 -11.68 50.84 -6.56
CA GLN A 862 -12.86 51.11 -7.39
C GLN A 862 -12.80 50.39 -8.73
N LEU A 863 -11.62 50.35 -9.36
CA LEU A 863 -11.41 49.66 -10.62
C LEU A 863 -11.69 48.15 -10.50
N ILE A 864 -11.20 47.51 -9.44
CA ILE A 864 -11.47 46.10 -9.15
C ILE A 864 -12.94 45.88 -8.85
N LYS A 865 -13.57 46.69 -7.99
CA LYS A 865 -15.00 46.55 -7.69
C LYS A 865 -15.89 46.66 -8.93
N ARG A 866 -15.52 47.52 -9.88
CA ARG A 866 -16.23 47.71 -11.15
C ARG A 866 -16.05 46.53 -12.10
N ASN A 867 -14.87 45.90 -12.14
CA ASN A 867 -14.54 44.89 -13.16
C ASN A 867 -14.54 43.44 -12.65
N ARG A 868 -14.49 43.19 -11.33
CA ARG A 868 -14.38 41.84 -10.75
C ARG A 868 -15.49 40.88 -11.16
N SER A 869 -16.67 41.38 -11.55
CA SER A 869 -17.76 40.53 -12.04
C SER A 869 -17.38 39.75 -13.29
N LYS A 870 -16.36 40.20 -14.06
CA LYS A 870 -15.81 39.47 -15.20
C LYS A 870 -15.08 38.18 -14.81
N LEU A 871 -14.69 38.03 -13.54
CA LEU A 871 -14.09 36.82 -12.98
C LEU A 871 -15.13 35.85 -12.42
N SER A 872 -16.42 36.20 -12.51
CA SER A 872 -17.53 35.42 -11.95
C SER A 872 -18.35 34.85 -13.09
N GLU A 873 -18.70 33.57 -12.99
CA GLU A 873 -19.65 32.90 -13.90
C GLU A 873 -19.32 33.14 -15.37
N ASP A 874 -18.05 32.94 -15.72
CA ASP A 874 -17.53 33.14 -17.08
C ASP A 874 -18.01 32.04 -18.03
N GLU A 875 -19.11 32.32 -18.75
CA GLU A 875 -19.67 31.40 -19.74
C GLU A 875 -18.73 31.13 -20.94
N GLU A 876 -17.70 31.97 -21.17
CA GLU A 876 -16.67 31.65 -22.18
C GLU A 876 -15.84 30.46 -21.75
N ALA A 877 -15.51 30.34 -20.45
CA ALA A 877 -14.80 29.18 -19.94
C ALA A 877 -15.56 27.88 -20.22
N VAL A 878 -16.89 27.86 -20.04
CA VAL A 878 -17.72 26.68 -20.36
C VAL A 878 -17.58 26.32 -21.85
N ARG A 879 -17.68 27.32 -22.74
CA ARG A 879 -17.55 27.11 -24.20
C ARG A 879 -16.18 26.60 -24.60
N GLU A 880 -15.11 27.10 -24.00
CA GLU A 880 -13.73 26.68 -24.31
C GLU A 880 -13.48 25.23 -23.88
N TRP A 881 -14.00 24.82 -22.72
CA TRP A 881 -14.00 23.41 -22.30
C TRP A 881 -14.79 22.51 -23.24
N GLU A 882 -16.00 22.92 -23.64
CA GLU A 882 -16.80 22.16 -24.62
C GLU A 882 -16.12 22.09 -26.00
N THR A 883 -15.43 23.16 -26.41
CA THR A 883 -14.65 23.17 -27.65
C THR A 883 -13.49 22.19 -27.59
N PHE A 884 -12.81 22.09 -26.44
CA PHE A 884 -11.80 21.06 -26.23
C PHE A 884 -12.38 19.64 -26.26
N PHE A 885 -13.58 19.42 -25.71
CA PHE A 885 -14.23 18.11 -25.77
C PHE A 885 -14.62 17.72 -27.18
N ASP A 886 -15.18 18.65 -27.97
CA ASP A 886 -15.46 18.45 -29.39
C ASP A 886 -14.15 18.18 -30.16
N PHE A 887 -13.07 18.93 -29.90
CA PHE A 887 -11.73 18.67 -30.46
C PHE A 887 -11.20 17.26 -30.11
N ALA A 888 -11.32 16.83 -28.86
CA ALA A 888 -10.90 15.51 -28.42
C ALA A 888 -11.74 14.41 -29.10
N ALA A 889 -13.05 14.63 -29.27
CA ALA A 889 -13.91 13.71 -30.02
C ALA A 889 -13.46 13.54 -31.47
N ASP A 890 -13.07 14.63 -32.14
CA ASP A 890 -12.56 14.59 -33.52
C ASP A 890 -11.25 13.79 -33.64
N GLN A 891 -10.40 13.79 -32.60
CA GLN A 891 -9.19 12.94 -32.57
C GLN A 891 -9.52 11.45 -32.43
N ILE A 892 -10.57 11.11 -31.68
CA ILE A 892 -10.96 9.72 -31.41
C ILE A 892 -11.79 9.15 -32.57
N PHE A 893 -12.65 9.97 -33.17
CA PHE A 893 -13.63 9.58 -34.20
C PHE A 893 -13.48 10.40 -35.49
N PRO A 894 -12.36 10.27 -36.24
CA PRO A 894 -12.07 11.13 -37.40
C PRO A 894 -13.05 10.97 -38.58
N SER A 895 -13.87 9.91 -38.60
CA SER A 895 -14.95 9.69 -39.59
C SER A 895 -16.32 10.22 -39.16
N GLY A 896 -16.45 10.77 -37.95
CA GLY A 896 -17.72 11.26 -37.38
C GLY A 896 -18.66 10.17 -36.85
N GLU A 897 -18.27 8.89 -36.91
CA GLU A 897 -19.00 7.77 -36.31
C GLU A 897 -18.39 7.43 -34.93
N LEU A 898 -19.23 7.52 -33.89
CA LEU A 898 -18.90 7.13 -32.51
C LEU A 898 -18.82 5.60 -32.39
N GLU A 899 -17.86 4.96 -33.06
CA GLU A 899 -17.56 3.55 -32.84
C GLU A 899 -16.81 3.37 -31.52
N PRO A 900 -17.13 2.39 -30.66
CA PRO A 900 -16.35 2.15 -29.45
C PRO A 900 -14.89 1.84 -29.82
N PHE A 901 -13.95 2.65 -29.32
CA PHE A 901 -12.52 2.35 -29.44
C PHE A 901 -12.23 1.03 -28.73
N ILE A 902 -11.85 0.02 -29.51
CA ILE A 902 -11.32 -1.25 -29.03
C ILE A 902 -9.86 -1.24 -29.44
N PRO A 903 -8.90 -1.13 -28.50
CA PRO A 903 -7.47 -1.19 -28.85
C PRO A 903 -7.19 -2.50 -29.60
N LYS A 904 -6.60 -2.39 -30.79
CA LYS A 904 -6.45 -3.54 -31.70
C LYS A 904 -5.18 -4.35 -31.45
N SER A 905 -4.19 -3.80 -30.73
CA SER A 905 -3.00 -4.52 -30.20
C SER A 905 -2.15 -3.63 -29.28
N GLU A 906 -1.23 -4.25 -28.51
CA GLU A 906 -0.22 -3.58 -27.67
C GLU A 906 0.62 -2.52 -28.41
N SER A 907 0.71 -2.61 -29.74
CA SER A 907 1.51 -1.72 -30.60
C SER A 907 0.91 -0.34 -30.87
N ASP A 908 -0.38 -0.11 -30.59
CA ASP A 908 -1.03 1.20 -30.78
C ASP A 908 -0.76 2.16 -29.60
N TRP A 909 -0.05 1.70 -28.57
CA TRP A 909 0.16 2.40 -27.28
C TRP A 909 1.51 3.12 -27.14
N GLY A 910 2.21 3.35 -28.25
CA GLY A 910 3.54 3.94 -28.27
C GLY A 910 4.60 2.91 -27.91
N SER A 911 5.39 2.47 -28.90
CA SER A 911 6.48 1.52 -28.63
C SER A 911 7.64 2.22 -27.90
N PRO A 912 8.45 1.49 -27.11
CA PRO A 912 9.66 2.02 -26.48
C PRO A 912 10.61 2.74 -27.45
N GLU A 913 10.56 2.44 -28.76
CA GLU A 913 11.35 3.14 -29.78
C GLU A 913 10.93 4.61 -29.99
N GLN A 914 9.65 4.97 -29.82
CA GLN A 914 9.19 6.36 -29.99
C GLN A 914 9.59 7.27 -28.82
N LEU A 915 9.84 6.70 -27.63
CA LEU A 915 10.27 7.43 -26.43
C LEU A 915 11.80 7.47 -26.24
N LYS A 916 12.54 6.59 -26.92
CA LYS A 916 14.03 6.64 -27.00
C LYS A 916 14.55 7.90 -27.71
N GLU A 917 13.70 8.58 -28.49
CA GLU A 917 14.06 9.83 -29.19
C GLU A 917 13.98 11.08 -28.30
N ILE A 918 13.56 10.97 -27.02
CA ILE A 918 13.69 12.08 -26.07
C ILE A 918 15.17 12.19 -25.66
N GLN A 919 15.98 12.83 -26.51
CA GLN A 919 17.29 13.36 -26.10
C GLN A 919 17.03 14.52 -25.13
N ILE A 920 17.35 14.32 -23.84
CA ILE A 920 17.33 15.38 -22.83
C ILE A 920 18.51 16.32 -23.12
N ASP A 921 18.22 17.60 -23.40
CA ASP A 921 19.22 18.61 -23.72
C ASP A 921 19.64 19.35 -22.44
N TRP A 922 20.59 18.75 -21.73
CA TRP A 922 21.17 19.31 -20.51
C TRP A 922 22.00 20.59 -20.70
N SER A 923 22.03 21.20 -21.89
CA SER A 923 22.79 22.42 -22.14
C SER A 923 22.29 23.63 -21.33
N GLU A 924 21.04 23.63 -20.87
CA GLU A 924 20.49 24.65 -19.95
C GLU A 924 20.96 24.49 -18.48
N VAL A 925 21.57 23.36 -18.13
CA VAL A 925 22.15 23.10 -16.79
C VAL A 925 23.64 23.51 -16.71
N LYS A 926 24.16 24.19 -17.74
CA LYS A 926 25.54 24.69 -17.83
C LYS A 926 25.83 25.88 -16.91
N GLY A 927 25.79 25.65 -15.60
CA GLY A 927 26.47 26.45 -14.57
C GLY A 927 27.61 25.68 -13.86
N LEU A 928 27.84 24.42 -14.23
CA LEU A 928 28.69 23.48 -13.49
C LEU A 928 30.15 23.41 -13.93
N GLU A 929 30.50 23.84 -15.14
CA GLU A 929 31.90 23.78 -15.62
C GLU A 929 32.86 24.69 -14.82
N GLU A 930 32.34 25.75 -14.19
CA GLU A 930 33.13 26.62 -13.32
C GLU A 930 33.36 26.01 -11.92
N TRP A 931 32.50 25.09 -11.47
CA TRP A 931 32.65 24.44 -10.17
C TRP A 931 33.68 23.30 -10.21
N ASN A 932 33.71 22.51 -11.29
CA ASN A 932 34.71 21.44 -11.46
C ASN A 932 36.16 21.96 -11.50
N ARG A 933 36.38 23.23 -11.89
CA ARG A 933 37.71 23.86 -11.83
C ARG A 933 38.08 24.42 -10.45
N ALA A 934 37.10 24.69 -9.58
CA ALA A 934 37.34 25.28 -8.27
C ALA A 934 37.62 24.23 -7.18
N GLU A 935 37.13 22.99 -7.33
CA GLU A 935 37.26 21.90 -6.34
C GLU A 935 38.33 20.86 -6.68
N GLY A 936 39.11 21.03 -7.75
CA GLY A 936 40.24 20.13 -8.06
C GLY A 936 39.82 18.68 -8.37
N TRP A 937 38.59 18.44 -8.78
CA TRP A 937 38.14 17.11 -9.20
C TRP A 937 38.59 16.87 -10.65
N ASN A 938 39.60 16.01 -10.81
CA ASN A 938 40.15 15.59 -12.10
C ASN A 938 39.53 14.25 -12.51
N PRO A 939 38.66 14.20 -13.53
CA PRO A 939 38.12 12.94 -14.02
C PRO A 939 39.08 12.36 -15.06
N ARG A 940 40.07 11.56 -14.64
CA ARG A 940 40.74 10.52 -15.45
C ARG A 940 41.79 9.75 -14.66
N ALA A 941 41.87 8.44 -14.98
CA ALA A 941 42.89 7.45 -14.60
C ALA A 941 42.77 7.01 -13.13
N ASP A 942 42.53 5.75 -12.76
CA ASP A 942 42.66 4.45 -13.42
C ASP A 942 41.71 3.44 -12.74
N ASP A 943 41.25 2.45 -13.51
CA ASP A 943 41.38 1.01 -13.18
C ASP A 943 40.34 0.20 -13.98
N GLU A 944 40.85 -0.39 -15.07
CA GLU A 944 40.35 -1.64 -15.65
C GLU A 944 40.63 -2.78 -14.65
N GLU A 945 39.57 -3.40 -14.11
CA GLU A 945 39.43 -4.87 -13.96
C GLU A 945 37.96 -5.24 -13.70
#